data_AF-A0A972CBP0-F1
#
_entry.id   AF-A0A972CBP0-F1
#
_cell.length_a   1.000
_cell.length_b   1.000
_cell.length_c   1.000
_cell.angle_alpha   90.00
_cell.angle_beta   90.00
_cell.angle_gamma   90.00
#
_symmetry.space_group_name_H-M   'P 1'
#
loop_
_entity.id
_entity.type
_entity.pdbx_description
1 polymer ?
#
loop_
_entity_poly.entity_id
_entity_poly.type
_entity_poly.pdbx_seq_one_letter_code
_entity_poly.pdbx_strand_id
1 'polypeptide(L)'
;MMKRINRFIILFFILFIILTFPSHSAAEEITILFTHDLHDNLMPFDLFEDGVTKNLGGYKRLYSAIKREREKDSDLLLLDAGDFSMGTLFQTIFTTESPALRMLGIMGYDATTFGNHEFDFRTEGLADSLVSAKNSSDPLPEIVASNVDFPVDENGQMDEEVKKLKDAMEYYGVKEYILIERKGVKIGIFGLMGKEADAFAPTALVEFTDQIESAKKVVQQLKEEGAELIICLSHSGTSENKKESEDEILAEEVPEIDIIISGHTHTVLEEAIIVGNTIIGSAGSRGMHLGVMGVSKGSDGRWSLNRYELVPIDDTLPEDEEIGQYVDYFKELVQDRYLDRFNMAFDEVLAYSPFNFPPHSQLGKIHGENTLGNLISDSFIYTVRAIEGEDYEPIRAAVVPKGTIRASFVKGYITVSDVFNVSSLGVGPDKVSGYPLISVYLTGKELKTVAEVDASIAPIMDVAQLYISGLNFTFNPNRLIFNKVIDVYLVGEDGAREEIEDDKLYRVVAGLYSAQMLSIVGDKSFGLMSIVPKDKDGNPIENFDDHVIMADGHEVKEWWALAYYLKSFDKVDGVPQVPDYYSEPQGRKVVDNSKNIISLLKNPNKIALMLYGIILVLIVTIVFIIRTIRRRRKRRKSKYIL
;
A
#
# COMPACT_ATOMS: atom_id res chain seq x y z
N MET A 1 83.06 29.38 7.31
CA MET A 1 82.13 28.54 8.14
C MET A 1 80.72 29.11 8.23
N MET A 2 80.51 30.43 8.30
CA MET A 2 79.18 31.06 8.48
C MET A 2 78.18 30.89 7.31
N LYS A 3 78.62 30.73 6.05
CA LYS A 3 77.68 30.54 4.91
C LYS A 3 77.03 29.14 4.83
N ARG A 4 77.59 28.12 5.48
CA ARG A 4 77.00 26.75 5.50
C ARG A 4 75.93 26.58 6.57
N ILE A 5 75.98 27.36 7.65
CA ILE A 5 75.01 27.29 8.75
C ILE A 5 73.64 27.88 8.34
N ASN A 6 73.61 28.96 7.55
CA ASN A 6 72.36 29.56 7.07
C ASN A 6 71.54 28.64 6.14
N ARG A 7 72.19 27.76 5.35
CA ARG A 7 71.45 26.82 4.49
C ARG A 7 70.77 25.71 5.28
N PHE A 8 71.38 25.25 6.37
CA PHE A 8 70.78 24.23 7.24
C PHE A 8 69.62 24.79 8.05
N ILE A 9 69.71 26.02 8.56
CA ILE A 9 68.62 26.64 9.32
C ILE A 9 67.42 26.91 8.41
N ILE A 10 67.63 27.37 7.18
CA ILE A 10 66.54 27.60 6.21
C ILE A 10 65.91 26.27 5.78
N LEU A 11 66.70 25.21 5.55
CA LEU A 11 66.12 23.89 5.25
C LEU A 11 65.32 23.33 6.43
N PHE A 12 65.79 23.51 7.66
CA PHE A 12 65.10 23.05 8.86
C PHE A 12 63.80 23.83 9.10
N PHE A 13 63.80 25.15 8.82
CA PHE A 13 62.59 25.97 8.93
C PHE A 13 61.55 25.64 7.84
N ILE A 14 61.99 25.33 6.62
CA ILE A 14 61.09 24.88 5.54
C ILE A 14 60.54 23.49 5.84
N LEU A 15 61.36 22.57 6.37
CA LEU A 15 60.90 21.24 6.77
C LEU A 15 59.93 21.30 7.96
N PHE A 16 60.14 22.24 8.90
CA PHE A 16 59.24 22.46 10.03
C PHE A 16 57.91 23.08 9.59
N ILE A 17 57.90 23.98 8.59
CA ILE A 17 56.67 24.54 8.01
C ILE A 17 55.88 23.50 7.21
N ILE A 18 56.55 22.55 6.55
CA ILE A 18 55.89 21.43 5.84
C ILE A 18 55.30 20.41 6.83
N LEU A 19 55.86 20.29 8.04
CA LEU A 19 55.37 19.40 9.11
C LEU A 19 54.28 20.02 10.01
N THR A 20 53.95 21.30 9.84
CA THR A 20 52.93 22.01 10.64
C THR A 20 51.76 22.53 9.80
N PHE A 21 51.48 21.93 8.64
CA PHE A 21 50.13 22.03 8.11
C PHE A 21 49.26 21.09 8.95
N PRO A 22 48.32 21.57 9.78
CA PRO A 22 47.28 20.69 10.25
C PRO A 22 46.59 20.17 8.99
N SER A 23 46.68 18.86 8.77
CA SER A 23 45.80 18.16 7.86
C SER A 23 44.39 18.41 8.39
N HIS A 24 43.74 19.50 7.97
CA HIS A 24 42.30 19.58 8.00
C HIS A 24 41.88 18.54 6.95
N SER A 25 41.81 17.28 7.37
CA SER A 25 41.04 16.30 6.64
C SER A 25 39.64 16.91 6.61
N ALA A 26 39.19 17.35 5.44
CA ALA A 26 37.77 17.53 5.24
C ALA A 26 37.12 16.22 5.72
N ALA A 27 36.12 16.30 6.59
CA ALA A 27 35.44 15.11 7.06
C ALA A 27 34.99 14.31 5.83
N GLU A 28 35.41 13.04 5.76
CA GLU A 28 35.16 12.23 4.58
C GLU A 28 33.65 11.98 4.48
N GLU A 29 33.08 12.33 3.32
CA GLU A 29 31.64 12.21 3.09
C GLU A 29 31.25 10.74 2.92
N ILE A 30 30.23 10.29 3.65
CA ILE A 30 29.58 9.00 3.43
C ILE A 30 28.39 9.22 2.50
N THR A 31 28.41 8.56 1.35
CA THR A 31 27.27 8.54 0.42
C THR A 31 26.37 7.36 0.73
N ILE A 32 25.08 7.62 0.88
CA ILE A 32 24.03 6.63 1.10
C ILE A 32 23.04 6.76 -0.05
N LEU A 33 22.92 5.69 -0.82
CA LEU A 33 21.83 5.47 -1.76
C LEU A 33 20.72 4.72 -1.07
N PHE A 34 19.48 5.09 -1.33
CA PHE A 34 18.35 4.41 -0.69
C PHE A 34 17.12 4.28 -1.59
N THR A 35 16.39 3.19 -1.36
CA THR A 35 15.05 2.94 -1.87
C THR A 35 14.16 2.41 -0.75
N HIS A 36 12.88 2.25 -1.04
CA HIS A 36 11.88 1.55 -0.24
C HIS A 36 10.64 1.34 -1.12
N ASP A 37 9.72 0.47 -0.69
CA ASP A 37 8.43 0.27 -1.34
C ASP A 37 8.59 -0.03 -2.83
N LEU A 38 9.55 -0.87 -3.22
CA LEU A 38 9.79 -1.21 -4.62
C LEU A 38 8.64 -2.03 -5.21
N HIS A 39 7.87 -2.75 -4.39
CA HIS A 39 6.63 -3.44 -4.76
C HIS A 39 6.77 -4.30 -6.03
N ASP A 40 7.85 -5.09 -6.14
CA ASP A 40 8.12 -5.94 -7.31
C ASP A 40 8.13 -5.21 -8.68
N ASN A 41 8.38 -3.89 -8.73
CA ASN A 41 8.43 -3.10 -9.97
C ASN A 41 9.77 -3.27 -10.72
N LEU A 42 10.10 -4.52 -11.05
CA LEU A 42 11.29 -4.89 -11.84
C LEU A 42 11.24 -4.29 -13.24
N MET A 43 10.04 -4.12 -13.79
CA MET A 43 9.77 -3.54 -15.11
C MET A 43 9.34 -2.06 -14.99
N PRO A 44 9.63 -1.21 -16.00
CA PRO A 44 9.09 0.14 -16.03
C PRO A 44 7.56 0.12 -16.21
N PHE A 45 6.90 1.18 -15.76
CA PHE A 45 5.46 1.35 -15.87
C PHE A 45 5.10 2.77 -16.30
N ASP A 46 3.91 2.93 -16.89
CA ASP A 46 3.37 4.23 -17.25
C ASP A 46 2.49 4.81 -16.14
N LEU A 47 2.75 6.07 -15.80
CA LEU A 47 1.97 6.84 -14.83
C LEU A 47 1.38 8.07 -15.51
N PHE A 48 0.06 8.21 -15.48
CA PHE A 48 -0.62 9.42 -15.92
C PHE A 48 -0.86 10.37 -14.75
N GLU A 49 -0.19 11.51 -14.73
CA GLU A 49 -0.32 12.51 -13.67
C GLU A 49 -0.19 13.92 -14.26
N ASP A 50 -0.96 14.88 -13.75
CA ASP A 50 -0.97 16.29 -14.20
C ASP A 50 -1.13 16.46 -15.72
N GLY A 51 -1.88 15.56 -16.36
CA GLY A 51 -2.15 15.61 -17.80
C GLY A 51 -1.02 15.06 -18.67
N VAL A 52 0.02 14.47 -18.08
CA VAL A 52 1.17 13.90 -18.79
C VAL A 52 1.34 12.43 -18.40
N THR A 53 1.63 11.58 -19.39
CA THR A 53 2.05 10.20 -19.16
C THR A 53 3.57 10.16 -19.05
N LYS A 54 4.10 9.63 -17.94
CA LYS A 54 5.52 9.43 -17.68
C LYS A 54 5.82 7.94 -17.63
N ASN A 55 6.92 7.50 -18.23
CA ASN A 55 7.41 6.13 -18.12
C ASN A 55 8.50 6.07 -17.03
N LEU A 56 8.22 5.35 -15.94
CA LEU A 56 9.00 5.42 -14.70
C LEU A 56 9.43 4.03 -14.22
N GLY A 57 10.42 4.00 -13.35
CA GLY A 57 10.88 2.81 -12.64
C GLY A 57 11.62 1.80 -13.51
N GLY A 58 11.62 0.54 -13.04
CA GLY A 58 12.32 -0.57 -13.68
C GLY A 58 13.76 -0.74 -13.20
N TYR A 59 14.11 -1.97 -12.81
CA TYR A 59 15.39 -2.27 -12.16
C TYR A 59 16.59 -2.07 -13.09
N LYS A 60 16.40 -2.27 -14.40
CA LYS A 60 17.45 -2.02 -15.42
C LYS A 60 17.92 -0.57 -15.39
N ARG A 61 17.00 0.39 -15.18
CA ARG A 61 17.29 1.83 -15.13
C ARG A 61 17.77 2.26 -13.75
N LEU A 62 17.13 1.73 -12.70
CA LEU A 62 17.56 1.93 -11.31
C LEU A 62 19.02 1.52 -11.13
N TYR A 63 19.42 0.36 -11.64
CA TYR A 63 20.81 -0.09 -11.56
C TYR A 63 21.78 0.79 -12.35
N SER A 64 21.37 1.31 -13.52
CA SER A 64 22.17 2.31 -14.24
C SER A 64 22.38 3.59 -13.42
N ALA A 65 21.38 4.07 -12.68
CA ALA A 65 21.55 5.19 -11.76
C ALA A 65 22.50 4.84 -10.59
N ILE A 66 22.34 3.67 -9.98
CA ILE A 66 23.22 3.17 -8.91
C ILE A 66 24.68 3.12 -9.39
N LYS A 67 24.94 2.57 -10.59
CA LYS A 67 26.30 2.53 -11.17
C LYS A 67 26.90 3.92 -11.36
N ARG A 68 26.11 4.90 -11.82
CA ARG A 68 26.58 6.29 -11.98
C ARG A 68 26.99 6.91 -10.65
N GLU A 69 26.28 6.62 -9.56
CA GLU A 69 26.70 7.09 -8.23
C GLU A 69 27.92 6.29 -7.71
N ARG A 70 28.00 4.98 -7.97
CA ARG A 70 29.19 4.15 -7.64
C ARG A 70 30.45 4.59 -8.38
N GLU A 71 30.33 5.15 -9.59
CA GLU A 71 31.46 5.76 -10.32
C GLU A 71 31.99 7.02 -9.62
N LYS A 72 31.15 7.73 -8.88
CA LYS A 72 31.53 8.92 -8.09
C LYS A 72 32.09 8.52 -6.72
N ASP A 73 31.52 7.48 -6.12
CA ASP A 73 31.89 6.97 -4.81
C ASP A 73 31.75 5.44 -4.76
N SER A 74 32.86 4.73 -4.93
CA SER A 74 32.85 3.26 -4.94
C SER A 74 32.58 2.63 -3.57
N ASP A 75 32.73 3.40 -2.49
CA ASP A 75 32.53 2.95 -1.11
C ASP A 75 31.18 3.46 -0.53
N LEU A 76 30.24 3.84 -1.40
CA LEU A 76 28.88 4.22 -0.98
C LEU A 76 28.14 3.05 -0.33
N LEU A 77 27.11 3.38 0.44
CA LEU A 77 26.11 2.43 0.94
C LEU A 77 24.88 2.41 0.05
N LEU A 78 24.28 1.24 -0.16
CA LEU A 78 23.01 1.08 -0.85
C LEU A 78 22.03 0.32 0.05
N LEU A 79 20.93 0.98 0.43
CA LEU A 79 20.02 0.51 1.47
C LEU A 79 18.56 0.48 0.97
N ASP A 80 17.75 -0.44 1.48
CA ASP A 80 16.31 -0.48 1.23
C ASP A 80 15.51 -0.54 2.54
N ALA A 81 14.39 0.19 2.62
CA ALA A 81 13.56 0.22 3.84
C ALA A 81 12.29 -0.65 3.76
N GLY A 82 12.32 -1.78 3.04
CA GLY A 82 11.25 -2.79 3.06
C GLY A 82 10.15 -2.56 2.02
N ASP A 83 9.19 -3.48 1.96
CA ASP A 83 8.20 -3.60 0.87
C ASP A 83 8.88 -3.72 -0.50
N PHE A 84 9.88 -4.58 -0.58
CA PHE A 84 10.53 -4.89 -1.85
C PHE A 84 9.66 -5.83 -2.71
N SER A 85 8.79 -6.61 -2.07
CA SER A 85 7.87 -7.57 -2.72
C SER A 85 6.43 -7.06 -2.84
N MET A 86 5.60 -7.82 -3.55
CA MET A 86 4.17 -7.60 -3.81
C MET A 86 3.85 -6.47 -4.79
N GLY A 87 2.81 -6.64 -5.60
CA GLY A 87 2.24 -5.58 -6.43
C GLY A 87 2.26 -5.85 -7.94
N THR A 88 3.20 -6.67 -8.43
CA THR A 88 3.26 -7.08 -9.85
C THR A 88 3.26 -8.59 -10.02
N LEU A 89 3.23 -9.08 -11.27
CA LEU A 89 3.29 -10.51 -11.57
C LEU A 89 4.51 -11.23 -10.97
N PHE A 90 5.61 -10.55 -10.69
CA PHE A 90 6.78 -11.20 -10.06
C PHE A 90 6.47 -11.75 -8.66
N GLN A 91 5.49 -11.17 -7.96
CA GLN A 91 5.06 -11.68 -6.65
C GLN A 91 4.55 -13.12 -6.71
N THR A 92 4.09 -13.60 -7.87
CA THR A 92 3.49 -14.95 -7.99
C THR A 92 4.51 -16.06 -7.78
N ILE A 93 5.81 -15.72 -7.85
CA ILE A 93 6.92 -16.62 -7.54
C ILE A 93 7.65 -16.22 -6.26
N PHE A 94 7.11 -15.30 -5.44
CA PHE A 94 7.72 -14.82 -4.19
C PHE A 94 8.19 -15.97 -3.28
N THR A 95 7.29 -16.90 -2.97
CA THR A 95 7.57 -18.01 -2.05
C THR A 95 8.54 -19.06 -2.62
N THR A 96 8.68 -19.13 -3.95
CA THR A 96 9.46 -20.20 -4.61
C THR A 96 10.78 -19.73 -5.20
N GLU A 97 10.92 -18.44 -5.48
CA GLU A 97 12.07 -17.87 -6.20
C GLU A 97 12.57 -16.57 -5.58
N SER A 98 11.76 -15.86 -4.77
CA SER A 98 12.12 -14.61 -4.10
C SER A 98 12.78 -13.57 -5.02
N PRO A 99 12.11 -13.15 -6.11
CA PRO A 99 12.72 -12.35 -7.18
C PRO A 99 13.25 -11.01 -6.68
N ALA A 100 12.44 -10.20 -6.00
CA ALA A 100 12.87 -8.90 -5.51
C ALA A 100 14.06 -8.97 -4.55
N LEU A 101 14.05 -9.88 -3.57
CA LEU A 101 15.16 -10.01 -2.61
C LEU A 101 16.47 -10.42 -3.28
N ARG A 102 16.42 -11.35 -4.25
CA ARG A 102 17.58 -11.72 -5.07
C ARG A 102 18.06 -10.56 -5.92
N MET A 103 17.14 -9.81 -6.53
CA MET A 103 17.48 -8.64 -7.33
C MET A 103 18.17 -7.55 -6.51
N LEU A 104 17.73 -7.28 -5.27
CA LEU A 104 18.44 -6.38 -4.35
C LEU A 104 19.89 -6.83 -4.15
N GLY A 105 20.11 -8.12 -3.92
CA GLY A 105 21.45 -8.66 -3.74
C GLY A 105 22.31 -8.60 -5.00
N ILE A 106 21.76 -8.95 -6.17
CA ILE A 106 22.42 -8.84 -7.47
C ILE A 106 22.81 -7.38 -7.79
N MET A 107 21.94 -6.43 -7.44
CA MET A 107 22.21 -5.00 -7.59
C MET A 107 23.22 -4.47 -6.55
N GLY A 108 23.53 -5.25 -5.52
CA GLY A 108 24.53 -4.97 -4.50
C GLY A 108 24.03 -4.06 -3.39
N TYR A 109 22.78 -4.23 -2.96
CA TYR A 109 22.29 -3.63 -1.72
C TYR A 109 23.06 -4.19 -0.52
N ASP A 110 23.50 -3.33 0.39
CA ASP A 110 24.19 -3.71 1.60
C ASP A 110 23.21 -4.29 2.64
N ALA A 111 22.05 -3.63 2.81
CA ALA A 111 21.04 -4.06 3.75
C ALA A 111 19.62 -3.69 3.32
N THR A 112 18.65 -4.49 3.76
CA THR A 112 17.22 -4.21 3.71
C THR A 112 16.56 -4.51 5.07
N THR A 113 15.31 -4.07 5.26
CA THR A 113 14.42 -4.55 6.32
C THR A 113 13.17 -5.21 5.73
N PHE A 114 12.23 -5.64 6.60
CA PHE A 114 10.92 -6.12 6.19
C PHE A 114 9.90 -4.98 6.25
N GLY A 115 9.07 -4.87 5.22
CA GLY A 115 7.82 -4.14 5.25
C GLY A 115 6.62 -5.06 5.40
N ASN A 116 5.42 -4.47 5.50
CA ASN A 116 4.22 -5.23 5.80
C ASN A 116 3.88 -6.23 4.68
N HIS A 117 4.22 -5.89 3.43
CA HIS A 117 3.90 -6.72 2.28
C HIS A 117 4.75 -8.00 2.17
N GLU A 118 5.90 -8.07 2.86
CA GLU A 118 6.63 -9.34 3.00
C GLU A 118 5.83 -10.43 3.72
N PHE A 119 4.75 -10.07 4.44
CA PHE A 119 3.85 -10.98 5.16
C PHE A 119 2.51 -11.25 4.44
N ASP A 120 2.31 -10.77 3.21
CA ASP A 120 1.07 -10.96 2.45
C ASP A 120 0.79 -12.44 2.13
N PHE A 121 1.85 -13.23 1.94
CA PHE A 121 1.77 -14.69 1.81
C PHE A 121 1.80 -15.41 3.18
N ARG A 122 1.42 -14.70 4.25
CA ARG A 122 1.46 -15.14 5.65
C ARG A 122 2.90 -15.39 6.13
N THR A 123 3.04 -15.70 7.41
CA THR A 123 4.31 -16.05 8.06
C THR A 123 5.04 -17.19 7.34
N GLU A 124 4.31 -18.21 6.88
CA GLU A 124 4.89 -19.31 6.09
C GLU A 124 5.50 -18.82 4.76
N GLY A 125 4.83 -17.91 4.04
CA GLY A 125 5.29 -17.44 2.74
C GLY A 125 6.61 -16.66 2.82
N LEU A 126 6.78 -15.82 3.84
CA LEU A 126 8.05 -15.14 4.09
C LEU A 126 9.16 -16.15 4.40
N ALA A 127 8.87 -17.18 5.21
CA ALA A 127 9.84 -18.23 5.52
C ALA A 127 10.31 -18.95 4.24
N ASP A 128 9.38 -19.32 3.36
CA ASP A 128 9.69 -19.98 2.10
C ASP A 128 10.47 -19.07 1.14
N SER A 129 10.14 -17.78 1.10
CA SER A 129 10.87 -16.76 0.31
C SER A 129 12.32 -16.62 0.78
N LEU A 130 12.57 -16.52 2.09
CA LEU A 130 13.92 -16.43 2.67
C LEU A 130 14.76 -17.67 2.36
N VAL A 131 14.17 -18.86 2.49
CA VAL A 131 14.83 -20.13 2.17
C VAL A 131 15.13 -20.22 0.67
N SER A 132 14.19 -19.82 -0.19
CA SER A 132 14.36 -19.84 -1.65
C SER A 132 15.45 -18.86 -2.10
N ALA A 133 15.47 -17.64 -1.56
CA ALA A 133 16.52 -16.67 -1.79
C ALA A 133 17.89 -17.24 -1.40
N LYS A 134 18.02 -17.80 -0.19
CA LYS A 134 19.29 -18.38 0.29
C LYS A 134 19.76 -19.56 -0.55
N ASN A 135 18.84 -20.40 -1.01
CA ASN A 135 19.15 -21.56 -1.85
C ASN A 135 19.54 -21.19 -3.29
N SER A 136 19.15 -20.02 -3.79
CA SER A 136 19.50 -19.56 -5.14
C SER A 136 21.00 -19.44 -5.37
N SER A 137 21.78 -19.24 -4.29
CA SER A 137 23.21 -18.94 -4.32
C SER A 137 23.57 -17.60 -4.99
N ASP A 138 22.58 -16.74 -5.29
CA ASP A 138 22.82 -15.36 -5.69
C ASP A 138 23.40 -14.55 -4.52
N PRO A 139 24.08 -13.42 -4.78
CA PRO A 139 24.33 -12.43 -3.73
C PRO A 139 23.01 -11.96 -3.14
N LEU A 140 23.01 -11.67 -1.83
CA LEU A 140 21.83 -11.27 -1.07
C LEU A 140 22.19 -10.11 -0.13
N PRO A 141 21.29 -9.14 0.11
CA PRO A 141 21.53 -8.11 1.10
C PRO A 141 21.47 -8.71 2.51
N GLU A 142 22.16 -8.09 3.47
CA GLU A 142 21.88 -8.36 4.87
C GLU A 142 20.43 -7.92 5.18
N ILE A 143 19.73 -8.66 6.05
CA ILE A 143 18.41 -8.26 6.51
C ILE A 143 18.49 -7.88 7.98
N VAL A 144 18.02 -6.69 8.30
CA VAL A 144 17.91 -6.19 9.68
C VAL A 144 16.45 -6.03 10.09
N ALA A 145 16.07 -6.61 11.23
CA ALA A 145 14.72 -6.53 11.78
C ALA A 145 14.80 -6.62 13.32
N SER A 146 14.66 -5.48 14.00
CA SER A 146 14.96 -5.37 15.43
C SER A 146 13.77 -5.51 16.37
N ASN A 147 12.54 -5.41 15.86
CA ASN A 147 11.34 -5.44 16.67
C ASN A 147 10.42 -6.64 16.40
N VAL A 148 10.93 -7.71 15.77
CA VAL A 148 10.17 -8.97 15.57
C VAL A 148 10.28 -9.86 16.81
N ASP A 149 9.14 -10.27 17.35
CA ASP A 149 9.04 -11.26 18.41
C ASP A 149 8.25 -12.51 17.95
N PHE A 150 8.57 -13.65 18.55
CA PHE A 150 8.03 -14.95 18.18
C PHE A 150 7.11 -15.47 19.29
N PRO A 151 5.79 -15.21 19.21
CA PRO A 151 4.87 -15.51 20.29
C PRO A 151 4.78 -17.03 20.55
N VAL A 152 4.45 -17.36 21.79
CA VAL A 152 4.16 -18.72 22.25
C VAL A 152 2.80 -18.76 22.95
N ASP A 153 2.12 -19.89 22.89
CA ASP A 153 0.86 -20.11 23.57
C ASP A 153 1.01 -20.16 25.11
N GLU A 154 -0.11 -20.35 25.82
CA GLU A 154 -0.13 -20.45 27.29
C GLU A 154 0.72 -21.60 27.87
N ASN A 155 1.06 -22.60 27.04
CA ASN A 155 1.89 -23.74 27.39
C ASN A 155 3.36 -23.55 26.98
N GLY A 156 3.70 -22.39 26.40
CA GLY A 156 5.03 -22.08 25.88
C GLY A 156 5.35 -22.75 24.54
N GLN A 157 4.35 -23.18 23.78
CA GLN A 157 4.50 -23.76 22.44
C GLN A 157 4.38 -22.67 21.37
N MET A 158 5.32 -22.67 20.43
CA MET A 158 5.31 -21.78 19.27
C MET A 158 4.47 -22.40 18.16
N ASP A 159 3.71 -21.57 17.45
CA ASP A 159 3.02 -21.99 16.22
C ASP A 159 4.02 -22.52 15.18
N GLU A 160 3.63 -23.53 14.39
CA GLU A 160 4.54 -24.16 13.44
C GLU A 160 4.95 -23.22 12.29
N GLU A 161 4.09 -22.29 11.85
CA GLU A 161 4.46 -21.27 10.86
C GLU A 161 5.45 -20.26 11.47
N VAL A 162 5.22 -19.83 12.72
CA VAL A 162 6.12 -18.92 13.45
C VAL A 162 7.49 -19.56 13.65
N LYS A 163 7.52 -20.84 14.02
CA LYS A 163 8.76 -21.61 14.16
C LYS A 163 9.48 -21.75 12.82
N LYS A 164 8.75 -22.06 11.74
CA LYS A 164 9.32 -22.14 10.38
C LYS A 164 9.94 -20.81 9.96
N LEU A 165 9.27 -19.68 10.23
CA LEU A 165 9.83 -18.36 9.94
C LEU A 165 11.09 -18.09 10.77
N LYS A 166 11.07 -18.41 12.07
CA LYS A 166 12.25 -18.25 12.93
C LYS A 166 13.46 -19.04 12.40
N ASP A 167 13.25 -20.30 12.03
CA ASP A 167 14.30 -21.16 11.46
C ASP A 167 14.79 -20.61 10.10
N ALA A 168 13.89 -20.10 9.26
CA ALA A 168 14.22 -19.48 7.98
C ALA A 168 15.02 -18.17 8.14
N MET A 169 14.65 -17.33 9.11
CA MET A 169 15.38 -16.12 9.47
C MET A 169 16.80 -16.45 9.95
N GLU A 170 16.96 -17.46 10.79
CA GLU A 170 18.29 -17.95 11.22
C GLU A 170 19.10 -18.50 10.04
N TYR A 171 18.47 -19.30 9.17
CA TYR A 171 19.12 -19.88 7.99
C TYR A 171 19.58 -18.82 6.98
N TYR A 172 18.76 -17.80 6.75
CA TYR A 172 19.12 -16.66 5.92
C TYR A 172 20.26 -15.85 6.55
N GLY A 173 20.16 -15.60 7.85
CA GLY A 173 21.07 -14.76 8.63
C GLY A 173 20.48 -13.39 9.00
N VAL A 174 19.17 -13.29 9.22
CA VAL A 174 18.50 -12.05 9.66
C VAL A 174 18.98 -11.68 11.06
N LYS A 175 19.26 -10.39 11.28
CA LYS A 175 19.80 -9.87 12.56
C LYS A 175 18.96 -8.69 13.06
N GLU A 176 19.05 -8.36 14.35
CA GLU A 176 18.44 -7.11 14.85
C GLU A 176 19.15 -5.89 14.23
N TYR A 177 20.47 -5.97 14.06
CA TYR A 177 21.31 -4.93 13.47
C TYR A 177 22.60 -5.51 12.88
N ILE A 178 23.30 -4.70 12.09
CA ILE A 178 24.65 -4.98 11.58
C ILE A 178 25.58 -3.80 11.81
N LEU A 179 26.88 -4.08 11.78
CA LEU A 179 27.94 -3.07 11.76
C LEU A 179 28.76 -3.25 10.48
N ILE A 180 28.88 -2.18 9.71
CA ILE A 180 29.68 -2.15 8.49
C ILE A 180 30.69 -1.00 8.57
N GLU A 181 31.86 -1.17 7.97
CA GLU A 181 32.86 -0.12 7.89
C GLU A 181 32.93 0.42 6.46
N ARG A 182 32.83 1.74 6.31
CA ARG A 182 33.06 2.46 5.05
C ARG A 182 33.89 3.69 5.34
N LYS A 183 34.93 3.93 4.55
CA LYS A 183 35.81 5.09 4.70
C LYS A 183 36.32 5.31 6.14
N GLY A 184 36.61 4.21 6.84
CA GLY A 184 37.07 4.22 8.24
C GLY A 184 36.02 4.60 9.29
N VAL A 185 34.75 4.76 8.89
CA VAL A 185 33.61 5.03 9.78
C VAL A 185 32.88 3.72 10.05
N LYS A 186 32.66 3.41 11.34
CA LYS A 186 31.85 2.27 11.75
C LYS A 186 30.37 2.64 11.76
N ILE A 187 29.59 2.08 10.85
CA ILE A 187 28.19 2.42 10.62
C ILE A 187 27.32 1.29 11.17
N GLY A 188 26.45 1.63 12.12
CA GLY A 188 25.42 0.74 12.65
C GLY A 188 24.13 0.86 11.86
N ILE A 189 23.57 -0.27 11.43
CA ILE A 189 22.32 -0.30 10.66
C ILE A 189 21.36 -1.26 11.34
N PHE A 190 20.13 -0.83 11.58
CA PHE A 190 19.07 -1.65 12.14
C PHE A 190 17.73 -1.37 11.44
N GLY A 191 16.78 -2.29 11.54
CA GLY A 191 15.48 -2.17 10.86
C GLY A 191 14.28 -2.27 11.81
N LEU A 192 13.18 -1.62 11.46
CA LEU A 192 11.94 -1.58 12.26
C LEU A 192 10.68 -1.68 11.39
N MET A 193 9.64 -2.31 11.95
CA MET A 193 8.26 -2.21 11.50
C MET A 193 7.48 -1.20 12.36
N GLY A 194 6.76 -0.28 11.71
CA GLY A 194 5.88 0.68 12.39
C GLY A 194 4.56 0.09 12.86
N LYS A 195 3.84 0.83 13.71
CA LYS A 195 2.54 0.38 14.24
C LYS A 195 1.46 0.41 13.17
N GLU A 196 1.50 1.40 12.28
CA GLU A 196 0.58 1.46 11.16
C GLU A 196 0.86 0.30 10.19
N ALA A 197 2.12 0.10 9.80
CA ALA A 197 2.53 -0.99 8.92
C ALA A 197 2.17 -2.37 9.47
N ASP A 198 2.40 -2.63 10.76
CA ASP A 198 1.96 -3.85 11.45
C ASP A 198 0.44 -4.08 11.30
N ALA A 199 -0.37 -3.03 11.46
CA ALA A 199 -1.82 -3.14 11.27
C ALA A 199 -2.23 -3.49 9.82
N PHE A 200 -1.35 -3.27 8.84
CA PHE A 200 -1.50 -3.69 7.44
C PHE A 200 -0.91 -5.08 7.13
N ALA A 201 -0.34 -5.78 8.13
CA ALA A 201 0.13 -7.17 8.03
C ALA A 201 -0.74 -8.15 8.88
N PRO A 202 -2.08 -8.18 8.73
CA PRO A 202 -2.97 -8.97 9.60
C PRO A 202 -2.76 -10.50 9.49
N THR A 203 -2.00 -10.95 8.50
CA THR A 203 -1.63 -12.34 8.25
C THR A 203 -0.31 -12.75 8.90
N ALA A 204 0.42 -11.82 9.51
CA ALA A 204 1.60 -12.10 10.29
C ALA A 204 1.21 -12.71 11.64
N LEU A 205 1.75 -13.90 11.94
CA LEU A 205 1.63 -14.57 13.23
C LEU A 205 2.76 -14.21 14.20
N VAL A 206 3.72 -13.40 13.76
CA VAL A 206 4.73 -12.79 14.63
C VAL A 206 4.18 -11.52 15.26
N GLU A 207 4.78 -11.09 16.37
CA GLU A 207 4.42 -9.82 17.01
C GLU A 207 5.50 -8.77 16.73
N PHE A 208 5.08 -7.54 16.43
CA PHE A 208 6.00 -6.41 16.36
C PHE A 208 5.98 -5.63 17.67
N THR A 209 7.12 -5.67 18.36
CA THR A 209 7.31 -4.93 19.62
C THR A 209 7.35 -3.42 19.37
N ASP A 210 7.13 -2.63 20.44
CA ASP A 210 7.11 -1.17 20.35
C ASP A 210 8.40 -0.63 19.71
N GLN A 211 8.23 0.02 18.55
CA GLN A 211 9.33 0.47 17.72
C GLN A 211 10.31 1.43 18.42
N ILE A 212 9.82 2.29 19.33
CA ILE A 212 10.65 3.26 20.05
C ILE A 212 11.51 2.54 21.09
N GLU A 213 10.92 1.62 21.87
CA GLU A 213 11.66 0.89 22.89
C GLU A 213 12.68 -0.07 22.27
N SER A 214 12.34 -0.73 21.15
CA SER A 214 13.26 -1.56 20.39
C SER A 214 14.40 -0.75 19.78
N ALA A 215 14.12 0.44 19.23
CA ALA A 215 15.14 1.37 18.76
C ALA A 215 16.12 1.77 19.88
N LYS A 216 15.62 2.20 21.05
CA LYS A 216 16.46 2.59 22.20
C LYS A 216 17.42 1.47 22.60
N LYS A 217 16.92 0.22 22.66
CA LYS A 217 17.74 -0.96 22.97
C LYS A 217 18.85 -1.16 21.94
N VAL A 218 18.51 -1.21 20.66
CA VAL A 218 19.47 -1.49 19.59
C VAL A 218 20.48 -0.36 19.41
N VAL A 219 20.04 0.89 19.48
CA VAL A 219 20.93 2.05 19.44
C VAL A 219 21.93 2.02 20.59
N GLN A 220 21.51 1.64 21.80
CA GLN A 220 22.44 1.46 22.92
C GLN A 220 23.49 0.40 22.60
N GLN A 221 23.09 -0.76 22.08
CA GLN A 221 24.02 -1.84 21.71
C GLN A 221 25.01 -1.40 20.62
N LEU A 222 24.52 -0.75 19.55
CA LEU A 222 25.37 -0.21 18.49
C LEU A 222 26.41 0.78 19.03
N LYS A 223 26.03 1.66 19.96
CA LYS A 223 26.96 2.60 20.62
C LYS A 223 27.99 1.89 21.49
N GLU A 224 27.58 0.87 22.26
CA GLU A 224 28.48 0.05 23.07
C GLU A 224 29.51 -0.70 22.19
N GLU A 225 29.10 -1.09 20.98
CA GLU A 225 29.98 -1.69 19.97
C GLU A 225 30.76 -0.66 19.14
N GLY A 226 30.62 0.64 19.43
CA GLY A 226 31.42 1.71 18.83
C GLY A 226 30.93 2.18 17.47
N ALA A 227 29.64 2.02 17.14
CA ALA A 227 29.04 2.68 15.99
C ALA A 227 29.20 4.20 16.10
N GLU A 228 29.61 4.81 15.00
CA GLU A 228 29.83 6.25 14.88
C GLU A 228 28.73 6.96 14.12
N LEU A 229 28.06 6.26 13.21
CA LEU A 229 26.88 6.67 12.45
C LEU A 229 25.82 5.60 12.63
N ILE A 230 24.61 5.96 13.03
CA ILE A 230 23.51 5.02 13.24
C ILE A 230 22.38 5.32 12.25
N ILE A 231 22.06 4.32 11.42
CA ILE A 231 21.03 4.38 10.39
C ILE A 231 19.91 3.41 10.76
N CYS A 232 18.68 3.92 10.76
CA CYS A 232 17.47 3.11 10.87
C CYS A 232 16.84 2.93 9.48
N LEU A 233 16.63 1.67 9.07
CA LEU A 233 15.77 1.31 7.95
C LEU A 233 14.36 1.15 8.52
N SER A 234 13.54 2.18 8.40
CA SER A 234 12.25 2.25 9.08
C SER A 234 11.12 2.02 8.11
N HIS A 235 10.36 0.94 8.30
CA HIS A 235 9.12 0.69 7.59
C HIS A 235 7.92 1.16 8.43
N SER A 236 7.93 2.45 8.78
CA SER A 236 6.92 3.10 9.63
C SER A 236 6.30 4.33 8.95
N GLY A 237 7.12 5.17 8.33
CA GLY A 237 6.67 6.23 7.43
C GLY A 237 6.49 7.61 8.05
N THR A 238 6.19 8.56 7.17
CA THR A 238 6.01 9.99 7.49
C THR A 238 4.61 10.49 7.15
N SER A 239 4.19 11.57 7.80
CA SER A 239 2.90 12.22 7.55
C SER A 239 3.02 13.75 7.57
N GLU A 240 2.22 14.46 6.75
CA GLU A 240 2.09 15.92 6.84
C GLU A 240 1.61 16.35 8.24
N ASN A 241 0.81 15.51 8.90
CA ASN A 241 0.46 15.67 10.29
C ASN A 241 1.54 15.04 11.17
N LYS A 242 2.44 15.87 11.70
CA LYS A 242 3.56 15.42 12.57
C LYS A 242 3.16 14.50 13.73
N LYS A 243 1.92 14.58 14.22
CA LYS A 243 1.43 13.71 15.31
C LYS A 243 1.14 12.27 14.88
N GLU A 244 1.06 12.05 13.57
CA GLU A 244 0.83 10.77 12.90
C GLU A 244 2.08 10.32 12.12
N SER A 245 3.15 11.11 12.15
CA SER A 245 4.41 10.84 11.45
C SER A 245 5.30 9.96 12.33
N GLU A 246 5.18 8.63 12.20
CA GLU A 246 5.86 7.67 13.08
C GLU A 246 7.39 7.86 13.08
N ASP A 247 8.00 8.16 11.94
CA ASP A 247 9.46 8.37 11.83
C ASP A 247 9.94 9.70 12.42
N GLU A 248 9.15 10.78 12.33
CA GLU A 248 9.48 12.02 13.04
C GLU A 248 9.36 11.83 14.55
N ILE A 249 8.36 11.09 15.02
CA ILE A 249 8.20 10.76 16.45
C ILE A 249 9.36 9.90 16.93
N LEU A 250 9.78 8.90 16.15
CA LEU A 250 10.94 8.07 16.46
C LEU A 250 12.21 8.92 16.61
N ALA A 251 12.45 9.85 15.68
CA ALA A 251 13.59 10.76 15.74
C ALA A 251 13.55 11.69 16.97
N GLU A 252 12.37 12.13 17.42
CA GLU A 252 12.23 12.91 18.65
C GLU A 252 12.53 12.10 19.92
N GLU A 253 12.08 10.85 19.96
CA GLU A 253 12.19 9.96 21.14
C GLU A 253 13.54 9.23 21.24
N VAL A 254 14.27 9.11 20.12
CA VAL A 254 15.58 8.44 20.03
C VAL A 254 16.58 9.32 19.27
N PRO A 255 16.99 10.47 19.84
CA PRO A 255 17.82 11.48 19.17
C PRO A 255 19.26 11.02 18.87
N GLU A 256 19.64 9.83 19.32
CA GLU A 256 20.87 9.13 18.97
C GLU A 256 20.88 8.49 17.58
N ILE A 257 19.72 8.36 16.92
CA ILE A 257 19.65 7.93 15.52
C ILE A 257 20.10 9.11 14.65
N ASP A 258 21.07 8.89 13.78
CA ASP A 258 21.57 9.94 12.89
C ASP A 258 20.73 10.05 11.62
N ILE A 259 20.32 8.90 11.06
CA ILE A 259 19.58 8.83 9.78
C ILE A 259 18.43 7.84 9.90
N ILE A 260 17.27 8.21 9.38
CA ILE A 260 16.13 7.32 9.13
C ILE A 260 15.87 7.29 7.62
N ILE A 261 15.89 6.09 7.04
CA ILE A 261 15.36 5.85 5.70
C ILE A 261 13.92 5.37 5.89
N SER A 262 12.96 6.19 5.44
CA SER A 262 11.54 6.06 5.74
C SER A 262 10.76 5.40 4.59
N GLY A 263 10.13 4.26 4.87
CA GLY A 263 9.25 3.50 3.96
C GLY A 263 7.75 3.60 4.29
N HIS A 264 6.97 2.61 3.84
CA HIS A 264 5.54 2.37 4.11
C HIS A 264 4.56 3.39 3.50
N THR A 265 4.77 4.67 3.75
CA THR A 265 3.82 5.75 3.38
C THR A 265 3.93 6.21 1.93
N HIS A 266 4.90 5.68 1.18
CA HIS A 266 5.23 6.08 -0.20
C HIS A 266 5.53 7.59 -0.35
N THR A 267 5.99 8.24 0.73
CA THR A 267 6.20 9.69 0.73
C THR A 267 7.35 10.06 -0.22
N VAL A 268 7.15 11.05 -1.08
CA VAL A 268 8.24 11.65 -1.86
C VAL A 268 8.71 12.88 -1.10
N LEU A 269 9.92 12.81 -0.52
CA LEU A 269 10.54 13.95 0.15
C LEU A 269 11.55 14.59 -0.80
N GLU A 270 11.17 15.70 -1.46
CA GLU A 270 12.07 16.50 -2.30
C GLU A 270 13.21 17.15 -1.47
N GLU A 271 12.94 17.39 -0.19
CA GLU A 271 13.93 17.80 0.81
C GLU A 271 13.84 16.85 2.01
N ALA A 272 14.98 16.47 2.59
CA ALA A 272 15.01 15.66 3.80
C ALA A 272 14.35 16.40 4.97
N ILE A 273 13.62 15.67 5.82
CA ILE A 273 13.11 16.21 7.08
C ILE A 273 14.23 16.14 8.12
N ILE A 274 14.44 17.24 8.85
CA ILE A 274 15.44 17.30 9.94
C ILE A 274 14.70 17.43 11.29
N VAL A 275 14.83 16.42 12.14
CA VAL A 275 14.29 16.40 13.50
C VAL A 275 15.45 16.37 14.49
N GLY A 276 15.68 17.49 15.19
CA GLY A 276 16.87 17.61 16.03
C GLY A 276 18.16 17.51 15.21
N ASN A 277 18.85 16.37 15.31
CA ASN A 277 20.03 16.04 14.50
C ASN A 277 19.78 14.88 13.51
N THR A 278 18.61 14.25 13.59
CA THR A 278 18.26 13.09 12.77
C THR A 278 17.78 13.57 11.40
N ILE A 279 18.32 12.95 10.35
CA ILE A 279 17.98 13.21 8.96
C ILE A 279 17.02 12.11 8.50
N ILE A 280 15.86 12.48 7.97
CA ILE A 280 14.87 11.54 7.45
C ILE A 280 14.77 11.70 5.94
N GLY A 281 15.00 10.61 5.20
CA GLY A 281 14.91 10.54 3.74
C GLY A 281 13.83 9.57 3.27
N SER A 282 13.16 9.90 2.16
CA SER A 282 12.14 9.05 1.53
C SER A 282 12.08 9.34 0.02
N ALA A 283 12.05 8.29 -0.80
CA ALA A 283 12.21 8.30 -2.25
C ALA A 283 10.91 7.98 -3.02
N GLY A 284 9.76 7.89 -2.34
CA GLY A 284 8.48 7.56 -2.95
C GLY A 284 8.19 6.06 -2.95
N SER A 285 7.94 5.47 -4.11
CA SER A 285 7.71 4.02 -4.23
C SER A 285 7.97 3.53 -5.65
N ARG A 286 7.90 2.21 -5.85
CA ARG A 286 7.95 1.51 -7.13
C ARG A 286 9.23 1.75 -7.93
N GLY A 287 10.30 2.11 -7.23
CA GLY A 287 11.58 2.46 -7.84
C GLY A 287 11.52 3.69 -8.74
N MET A 288 10.55 4.59 -8.56
CA MET A 288 10.42 5.82 -9.36
C MET A 288 11.59 6.79 -9.13
N HIS A 289 12.22 6.73 -7.96
CA HIS A 289 13.41 7.50 -7.65
C HIS A 289 14.46 6.63 -6.95
N LEU A 290 15.73 7.02 -7.11
CA LEU A 290 16.82 6.62 -6.24
C LEU A 290 17.16 7.79 -5.32
N GLY A 291 17.03 7.59 -4.01
CA GLY A 291 17.46 8.58 -3.03
C GLY A 291 18.98 8.62 -2.90
N VAL A 292 19.56 9.82 -2.85
CA VAL A 292 21.00 10.03 -2.68
C VAL A 292 21.23 11.01 -1.54
N MET A 293 21.94 10.55 -0.51
CA MET A 293 22.29 11.34 0.67
C MET A 293 23.80 11.35 0.86
N GLY A 294 24.40 12.54 0.95
CA GLY A 294 25.80 12.71 1.36
C GLY A 294 25.84 13.30 2.76
N VAL A 295 26.49 12.62 3.70
CA VAL A 295 26.63 13.09 5.09
C VAL A 295 28.08 13.18 5.53
N SER A 296 28.38 14.13 6.40
CA SER A 296 29.70 14.27 7.01
C SER A 296 29.62 14.60 8.49
N LYS A 297 30.64 14.13 9.23
CA LYS A 297 30.76 14.35 10.67
C LYS A 297 31.37 15.73 10.94
N GLY A 298 30.61 16.60 11.59
CA GLY A 298 31.04 17.91 12.01
C GLY A 298 32.06 17.87 13.16
N SER A 299 32.68 19.03 13.45
CA SER A 299 33.65 19.16 14.54
C SER A 299 33.05 18.96 15.95
N ASP A 300 31.73 19.06 16.06
CA ASP A 300 30.97 18.76 17.29
C ASP A 300 30.66 17.27 17.44
N GLY A 301 31.11 16.44 16.49
CA GLY A 301 30.91 14.99 16.46
C GLY A 301 29.57 14.56 15.88
N ARG A 302 28.71 15.48 15.43
CA ARG A 302 27.39 15.18 14.87
C ARG A 302 27.45 15.03 13.36
N TRP A 303 26.58 14.20 12.80
CA TRP A 303 26.41 14.08 11.36
C TRP A 303 25.54 15.20 10.81
N SER A 304 25.88 15.67 9.62
CA SER A 304 25.17 16.74 8.92
C SER A 304 25.00 16.39 7.45
N LEU A 305 23.86 16.81 6.90
CA LEU A 305 23.49 16.61 5.51
C LEU A 305 24.23 17.59 4.60
N ASN A 306 25.02 17.07 3.67
CA ASN A 306 25.74 17.85 2.67
C ASN A 306 25.01 17.88 1.33
N ARG A 307 24.42 16.74 0.94
CA ARG A 307 23.72 16.52 -0.33
C ARG A 307 22.48 15.69 -0.07
N TYR A 308 21.37 16.07 -0.69
CA TYR A 308 20.16 15.27 -0.76
C TYR A 308 19.54 15.45 -2.15
N GLU A 309 19.29 14.35 -2.84
CA GLU A 309 18.77 14.35 -4.22
C GLU A 309 17.89 13.11 -4.41
N LEU A 310 16.78 13.28 -5.13
CA LEU A 310 16.00 12.19 -5.67
C LEU A 310 16.29 12.09 -7.17
N VAL A 311 17.01 11.05 -7.57
CA VAL A 311 17.31 10.80 -8.99
C VAL A 311 16.08 10.12 -9.61
N PRO A 312 15.37 10.77 -10.57
CA PRO A 312 14.24 10.13 -11.23
C PRO A 312 14.70 8.94 -12.05
N ILE A 313 13.97 7.85 -11.95
CA ILE A 313 14.18 6.65 -12.73
C ILE A 313 13.17 6.66 -13.87
N ASP A 314 13.58 7.17 -15.02
CA ASP A 314 12.73 7.34 -16.20
C ASP A 314 13.45 6.89 -17.48
N ASP A 315 12.78 7.04 -18.63
CA ASP A 315 13.28 6.63 -19.94
C ASP A 315 14.50 7.43 -20.45
N THR A 316 15.00 8.41 -19.69
CA THR A 316 16.27 9.10 -19.97
C THR A 316 17.49 8.32 -19.49
N LEU A 317 17.30 7.34 -18.61
CA LEU A 317 18.34 6.43 -18.14
C LEU A 317 18.51 5.24 -19.10
N PRO A 318 19.76 4.82 -19.39
CA PRO A 318 19.98 3.59 -20.13
C PRO A 318 19.55 2.38 -19.31
N GLU A 319 19.06 1.36 -19.98
CA GLU A 319 18.76 0.07 -19.36
C GLU A 319 20.04 -0.78 -19.27
N ASP A 320 20.28 -1.37 -18.11
CA ASP A 320 21.39 -2.29 -17.91
C ASP A 320 21.09 -3.69 -18.47
N GLU A 321 22.01 -4.22 -19.28
CA GLU A 321 21.86 -5.52 -19.94
C GLU A 321 22.01 -6.72 -18.99
N GLU A 322 22.85 -6.63 -17.97
CA GLU A 322 23.09 -7.72 -17.01
C GLU A 322 21.87 -7.92 -16.11
N ILE A 323 21.39 -6.83 -15.51
CA ILE A 323 20.10 -6.80 -14.79
C ILE A 323 18.96 -7.21 -15.72
N GLY A 324 19.04 -6.85 -17.00
CA GLY A 324 18.09 -7.27 -18.01
C GLY A 324 17.91 -8.79 -18.10
N GLN A 325 19.01 -9.55 -18.05
CA GLN A 325 18.96 -11.01 -18.12
C GLN A 325 18.26 -11.64 -16.91
N TYR A 326 18.48 -11.09 -15.71
CA TYR A 326 17.79 -11.57 -14.50
C TYR A 326 16.30 -11.25 -14.52
N VAL A 327 15.93 -10.05 -14.97
CA VAL A 327 14.51 -9.67 -15.13
C VAL A 327 13.81 -10.61 -16.12
N ASP A 328 14.45 -10.89 -17.26
CA ASP A 328 13.90 -11.78 -18.29
C ASP A 328 13.80 -13.23 -17.76
N TYR A 329 14.79 -13.70 -16.98
CA TYR A 329 14.75 -15.00 -16.30
C TYR A 329 13.57 -15.12 -15.33
N PHE A 330 13.35 -14.13 -14.46
CA PHE A 330 12.21 -14.15 -13.55
C PHE A 330 10.87 -14.07 -14.28
N LYS A 331 10.83 -13.36 -15.40
CA LYS A 331 9.65 -13.26 -16.26
C LYS A 331 9.31 -14.61 -16.90
N GLU A 332 10.30 -15.37 -17.35
CA GLU A 332 10.11 -16.76 -17.81
C GLU A 332 9.59 -17.67 -16.69
N LEU A 333 10.11 -17.53 -15.47
CA LEU A 333 9.59 -18.29 -14.32
C LEU A 333 8.14 -17.94 -13.97
N VAL A 334 7.76 -16.67 -14.04
CA VAL A 334 6.35 -16.24 -13.89
C VAL A 334 5.50 -16.86 -14.99
N GLN A 335 5.97 -16.86 -16.24
CA GLN A 335 5.26 -17.48 -17.35
C GLN A 335 4.98 -18.96 -17.06
N ASP A 336 6.03 -19.73 -16.81
CA ASP A 336 5.97 -21.18 -16.64
C ASP A 336 5.20 -21.60 -15.38
N ARG A 337 5.40 -20.90 -14.25
CA ARG A 337 4.84 -21.32 -12.95
C ARG A 337 3.47 -20.74 -12.64
N TYR A 338 3.09 -19.65 -13.31
CA TYR A 338 1.86 -18.95 -13.02
C TYR A 338 0.98 -18.73 -14.25
N LEU A 339 1.45 -18.04 -15.29
CA LEU A 339 0.55 -17.60 -16.37
C LEU A 339 0.09 -18.72 -17.31
N ASP A 340 0.92 -19.75 -17.51
CA ASP A 340 0.56 -20.91 -18.35
C ASP A 340 -0.73 -21.59 -17.89
N ARG A 341 -1.00 -21.60 -16.57
CA ARG A 341 -2.24 -22.17 -16.02
C ARG A 341 -3.50 -21.39 -16.40
N PHE A 342 -3.34 -20.11 -16.76
CA PHE A 342 -4.42 -19.23 -17.20
C PHE A 342 -4.47 -19.09 -18.73
N ASN A 343 -3.59 -19.81 -19.45
CA ASN A 343 -3.43 -19.72 -20.90
C ASN A 343 -3.26 -18.26 -21.37
N MET A 344 -2.38 -17.54 -20.68
CA MET A 344 -2.04 -16.15 -20.96
C MET A 344 -0.52 -16.00 -21.03
N ALA A 345 -0.04 -15.02 -21.81
CA ALA A 345 1.38 -14.68 -21.85
C ALA A 345 1.66 -13.36 -21.14
N PHE A 346 2.84 -13.21 -20.53
CA PHE A 346 3.20 -12.04 -19.73
C PHE A 346 2.97 -10.70 -20.47
N ASP A 347 3.46 -10.60 -21.72
CA ASP A 347 3.29 -9.41 -22.57
C ASP A 347 2.09 -9.51 -23.53
N GLU A 348 1.16 -10.44 -23.32
CA GLU A 348 0.00 -10.56 -24.19
C GLU A 348 -0.82 -9.27 -24.12
N VAL A 349 -0.98 -8.62 -25.27
CA VAL A 349 -1.87 -7.46 -25.42
C VAL A 349 -3.32 -7.95 -25.38
N LEU A 350 -4.05 -7.52 -24.35
CA LEU A 350 -5.45 -7.88 -24.12
C LEU A 350 -6.39 -6.91 -24.80
N ALA A 351 -6.08 -5.61 -24.76
CA ALA A 351 -6.86 -4.56 -25.39
C ALA A 351 -6.03 -3.30 -25.67
N TYR A 352 -6.59 -2.37 -26.44
CA TYR A 352 -6.13 -0.99 -26.58
C TYR A 352 -7.14 -0.03 -25.92
N SER A 353 -6.67 0.87 -25.05
CA SER A 353 -7.47 1.96 -24.50
C SER A 353 -7.22 3.26 -25.25
N PRO A 354 -8.26 3.91 -25.84
CA PRO A 354 -8.10 5.18 -26.54
C PRO A 354 -7.96 6.40 -25.60
N PHE A 355 -8.15 6.22 -24.29
CA PHE A 355 -8.10 7.25 -23.25
C PHE A 355 -7.37 6.77 -21.98
N ASN A 356 -6.97 7.71 -21.14
CA ASN A 356 -6.43 7.42 -19.81
C ASN A 356 -7.59 7.16 -18.84
N PHE A 357 -7.48 6.12 -18.01
CA PHE A 357 -8.33 5.99 -16.83
C PHE A 357 -7.85 6.96 -15.74
N PRO A 358 -8.71 7.30 -14.76
CA PRO A 358 -8.29 8.11 -13.63
C PRO A 358 -7.07 7.48 -12.93
N PRO A 359 -6.05 8.26 -12.56
CA PRO A 359 -4.86 7.70 -11.93
C PRO A 359 -5.20 7.06 -10.59
N HIS A 360 -4.43 6.02 -10.23
CA HIS A 360 -4.63 5.31 -8.97
C HIS A 360 -4.57 6.26 -7.75
N SER A 361 -3.69 7.28 -7.79
CA SER A 361 -3.57 8.31 -6.75
C SER A 361 -4.82 9.16 -6.54
N GLN A 362 -5.81 9.12 -7.44
CA GLN A 362 -7.10 9.81 -7.31
C GLN A 362 -8.26 8.87 -6.91
N LEU A 363 -8.07 7.55 -6.98
CA LEU A 363 -9.07 6.59 -6.51
C LEU A 363 -9.30 6.76 -5.01
N GLY A 364 -10.55 6.88 -4.58
CA GLY A 364 -10.90 7.11 -3.17
C GLY A 364 -10.79 8.56 -2.69
N LYS A 365 -9.96 9.42 -3.33
CA LYS A 365 -9.86 10.84 -2.96
C LYS A 365 -11.14 11.62 -3.26
N ILE A 366 -11.81 11.27 -4.35
CA ILE A 366 -13.13 11.81 -4.70
C ILE A 366 -14.16 10.72 -4.43
N HIS A 367 -15.03 10.96 -3.46
CA HIS A 367 -16.15 10.07 -3.19
C HIS A 367 -17.20 10.20 -4.30
N GLY A 368 -17.19 9.25 -5.22
CA GLY A 368 -17.98 9.30 -6.44
C GLY A 368 -17.83 8.04 -7.28
N GLU A 369 -18.42 8.07 -8.46
CA GLU A 369 -18.26 7.05 -9.48
C GLU A 369 -16.87 7.12 -10.13
N ASN A 370 -16.33 5.98 -10.54
CA ASN A 370 -15.04 5.89 -11.21
C ASN A 370 -15.11 4.90 -12.37
N THR A 371 -14.55 5.28 -13.52
CA THR A 371 -14.64 4.48 -14.75
C THR A 371 -13.86 3.18 -14.69
N LEU A 372 -12.71 3.14 -13.99
CA LEU A 372 -11.94 1.91 -13.78
C LEU A 372 -12.70 0.96 -12.87
N GLY A 373 -13.25 1.46 -11.76
CA GLY A 373 -14.10 0.66 -10.88
C GLY A 373 -15.33 0.09 -11.58
N ASN A 374 -15.91 0.83 -12.52
CA ASN A 374 -17.00 0.34 -13.36
C ASN A 374 -16.56 -0.78 -14.32
N LEU A 375 -15.40 -0.62 -14.97
CA LEU A 375 -14.81 -1.66 -15.83
C LEU A 375 -14.56 -2.96 -15.06
N ILE A 376 -13.97 -2.86 -13.86
CA ILE A 376 -13.67 -4.03 -13.02
C ILE A 376 -14.96 -4.70 -12.54
N SER A 377 -15.93 -3.93 -12.04
CA SER A 377 -17.20 -4.51 -11.57
C SER A 377 -18.01 -5.14 -12.70
N ASP A 378 -17.97 -4.57 -13.92
CA ASP A 378 -18.60 -5.18 -15.10
C ASP A 378 -17.91 -6.49 -15.51
N SER A 379 -16.59 -6.56 -15.38
CA SER A 379 -15.82 -7.76 -15.74
C SER A 379 -16.23 -8.98 -14.91
N PHE A 380 -16.62 -8.78 -13.64
CA PHE A 380 -17.07 -9.88 -12.78
C PHE A 380 -18.39 -10.46 -13.29
N ILE A 381 -19.38 -9.60 -13.59
CA ILE A 381 -20.69 -10.06 -14.12
C ILE A 381 -20.51 -10.74 -15.47
N TYR A 382 -19.72 -10.12 -16.37
CA TYR A 382 -19.46 -10.66 -17.70
C TYR A 382 -18.81 -12.05 -17.62
N THR A 383 -17.77 -12.19 -16.80
CA THR A 383 -16.99 -13.42 -16.69
C THR A 383 -17.83 -14.56 -16.14
N VAL A 384 -18.57 -14.33 -15.05
CA VAL A 384 -19.44 -15.37 -14.49
C VAL A 384 -20.54 -15.77 -15.47
N ARG A 385 -21.14 -14.81 -16.19
CA ARG A 385 -22.11 -15.11 -17.25
C ARG A 385 -21.52 -15.98 -18.35
N ALA A 386 -20.30 -15.66 -18.80
CA ALA A 386 -19.65 -16.41 -19.87
C ALA A 386 -19.29 -17.84 -19.44
N ILE A 387 -18.89 -18.04 -18.19
CA ILE A 387 -18.51 -19.36 -17.64
C ILE A 387 -19.73 -20.24 -17.40
N GLU A 388 -20.81 -19.68 -16.83
CA GLU A 388 -22.02 -20.45 -16.54
C GLU A 388 -22.83 -20.77 -17.80
N GLY A 389 -22.72 -19.95 -18.85
CA GLY A 389 -23.33 -20.24 -20.14
C GLY A 389 -24.85 -20.42 -20.05
N GLU A 390 -25.35 -21.59 -20.43
CA GLU A 390 -26.79 -21.90 -20.40
C GLU A 390 -27.34 -22.02 -18.97
N ASP A 391 -26.50 -22.30 -17.98
CA ASP A 391 -26.86 -22.43 -16.57
C ASP A 391 -26.76 -21.10 -15.81
N TYR A 392 -26.54 -19.98 -16.52
CA TYR A 392 -26.35 -18.67 -15.90
C TYR A 392 -27.56 -18.21 -15.08
N GLU A 393 -27.34 -17.98 -13.79
CA GLU A 393 -28.30 -17.28 -12.94
C GLU A 393 -27.95 -15.78 -12.86
N PRO A 394 -28.90 -14.86 -13.14
CA PRO A 394 -28.63 -13.43 -13.20
C PRO A 394 -27.95 -12.87 -11.94
N ILE A 395 -26.73 -12.35 -12.12
CA ILE A 395 -26.05 -11.53 -11.12
C ILE A 395 -26.66 -10.14 -11.18
N ARG A 396 -27.11 -9.63 -10.03
CA ARG A 396 -27.81 -8.36 -9.92
C ARG A 396 -26.91 -7.22 -9.43
N ALA A 397 -25.80 -7.54 -8.79
CA ALA A 397 -24.76 -6.57 -8.49
C ALA A 397 -23.37 -7.21 -8.45
N ALA A 398 -22.35 -6.43 -8.80
CA ALA A 398 -20.95 -6.75 -8.56
C ALA A 398 -20.29 -5.65 -7.72
N VAL A 399 -19.55 -6.00 -6.67
CA VAL A 399 -18.98 -5.02 -5.72
C VAL A 399 -17.46 -5.10 -5.72
N VAL A 400 -16.80 -3.96 -5.95
CA VAL A 400 -15.34 -3.81 -5.98
C VAL A 400 -14.93 -2.67 -5.05
N PRO A 401 -14.27 -2.92 -3.91
CA PRO A 401 -13.77 -1.87 -3.03
C PRO A 401 -12.51 -1.19 -3.61
N LYS A 402 -12.29 0.08 -3.28
CA LYS A 402 -11.05 0.81 -3.63
C LYS A 402 -9.81 0.11 -3.10
N GLY A 403 -9.90 -0.48 -1.91
CA GLY A 403 -8.78 -1.17 -1.26
C GLY A 403 -8.14 -2.28 -2.10
N THR A 404 -8.88 -2.91 -3.02
CA THR A 404 -8.36 -4.01 -3.85
C THR A 404 -7.81 -3.56 -5.21
N ILE A 405 -8.00 -2.29 -5.59
CA ILE A 405 -7.50 -1.75 -6.87
C ILE A 405 -6.12 -1.15 -6.63
N ARG A 406 -5.07 -1.64 -7.30
CA ARG A 406 -3.66 -1.29 -7.01
C ARG A 406 -2.96 -0.46 -8.10
N ALA A 407 -3.52 -0.44 -9.30
CA ALA A 407 -3.01 0.35 -10.43
C ALA A 407 -4.15 0.95 -11.26
N SER A 408 -3.81 1.61 -12.37
CA SER A 408 -4.75 2.13 -13.35
C SER A 408 -4.17 1.99 -14.75
N PHE A 409 -5.01 2.13 -15.78
CA PHE A 409 -4.59 2.04 -17.18
C PHE A 409 -4.39 3.43 -17.79
N VAL A 410 -3.29 3.57 -18.52
CA VAL A 410 -3.06 4.73 -19.39
C VAL A 410 -3.58 4.44 -20.80
N LYS A 411 -3.73 5.49 -21.60
CA LYS A 411 -4.01 5.38 -23.03
C LYS A 411 -2.88 4.57 -23.69
N GLY A 412 -3.23 3.49 -24.37
CA GLY A 412 -2.24 2.59 -24.95
C GLY A 412 -2.71 1.14 -24.96
N TYR A 413 -1.77 0.24 -25.22
CA TYR A 413 -2.01 -1.19 -25.09
C TYR A 413 -2.07 -1.57 -23.61
N ILE A 414 -3.05 -2.41 -23.27
CA ILE A 414 -3.21 -3.03 -21.96
C ILE A 414 -2.77 -4.49 -22.08
N THR A 415 -1.76 -4.87 -21.32
CA THR A 415 -1.20 -6.22 -21.28
C THR A 415 -1.77 -7.05 -20.11
N VAL A 416 -1.47 -8.35 -20.10
CA VAL A 416 -1.74 -9.23 -18.94
C VAL A 416 -1.06 -8.70 -17.69
N SER A 417 0.19 -8.25 -17.78
CA SER A 417 0.88 -7.64 -16.65
C SER A 417 0.17 -6.40 -16.11
N ASP A 418 -0.32 -5.52 -16.98
CA ASP A 418 -1.04 -4.32 -16.55
C ASP A 418 -2.32 -4.68 -15.79
N VAL A 419 -3.05 -5.68 -16.29
CA VAL A 419 -4.30 -6.16 -15.66
C VAL A 419 -4.03 -6.80 -14.31
N PHE A 420 -2.97 -7.60 -14.21
CA PHE A 420 -2.57 -8.17 -12.93
C PHE A 420 -2.20 -7.08 -11.92
N ASN A 421 -1.42 -6.07 -12.34
CA ASN A 421 -1.05 -4.95 -11.48
C ASN A 421 -2.27 -4.17 -10.95
N VAL A 422 -3.40 -4.15 -11.68
CA VAL A 422 -4.65 -3.53 -11.21
C VAL A 422 -5.31 -4.32 -10.08
N SER A 423 -5.27 -5.66 -10.14
CA SER A 423 -5.93 -6.58 -9.22
C SER A 423 -4.96 -7.63 -8.67
N SER A 424 -3.83 -7.18 -8.11
CA SER A 424 -2.71 -8.04 -7.72
C SER A 424 -2.88 -8.67 -6.33
N LEU A 425 -3.80 -8.20 -5.49
CA LEU A 425 -3.85 -8.65 -4.10
C LEU A 425 -4.44 -10.06 -3.94
N GLY A 426 -4.00 -10.71 -2.87
CA GLY A 426 -4.68 -11.84 -2.26
C GLY A 426 -4.28 -13.21 -2.77
N VAL A 427 -4.77 -14.21 -2.03
CA VAL A 427 -4.73 -15.62 -2.39
C VAL A 427 -6.07 -16.24 -2.05
N GLY A 428 -6.47 -17.26 -2.80
CA GLY A 428 -7.64 -18.08 -2.48
C GLY A 428 -7.26 -19.38 -1.77
N PRO A 429 -8.25 -20.25 -1.52
CA PRO A 429 -8.04 -21.60 -0.98
C PRO A 429 -6.98 -22.42 -1.73
N ASP A 430 -6.83 -22.21 -3.04
CA ASP A 430 -5.82 -22.86 -3.89
C ASP A 430 -4.39 -22.38 -3.65
N LYS A 431 -4.19 -21.37 -2.78
CA LYS A 431 -2.90 -20.70 -2.49
C LYS A 431 -2.24 -20.06 -3.71
N VAL A 432 -3.02 -19.79 -4.76
CA VAL A 432 -2.57 -19.12 -5.99
C VAL A 432 -2.89 -17.63 -5.87
N SER A 433 -1.92 -16.78 -6.22
CA SER A 433 -2.06 -15.32 -6.18
C SER A 433 -3.27 -14.83 -6.97
N GLY A 434 -3.86 -13.74 -6.50
CA GLY A 434 -5.12 -13.16 -6.93
C GLY A 434 -6.28 -13.64 -6.05
N TYR A 435 -7.06 -12.69 -5.51
CA TYR A 435 -8.33 -13.03 -4.89
C TYR A 435 -9.26 -13.71 -5.90
N PRO A 436 -9.95 -14.79 -5.51
CA PRO A 436 -10.98 -15.38 -6.34
C PRO A 436 -12.29 -14.60 -6.24
N LEU A 437 -13.08 -14.67 -7.32
CA LEU A 437 -14.48 -14.27 -7.30
C LEU A 437 -15.31 -15.27 -6.53
N ILE A 438 -16.27 -14.74 -5.77
CA ILE A 438 -17.26 -15.54 -5.07
C ILE A 438 -18.68 -15.07 -5.41
N SER A 439 -19.63 -16.00 -5.31
CA SER A 439 -21.06 -15.73 -5.50
C SER A 439 -21.82 -15.86 -4.19
N VAL A 440 -22.46 -14.78 -3.76
CA VAL A 440 -23.30 -14.74 -2.55
C VAL A 440 -24.68 -14.16 -2.86
N TYR A 441 -25.62 -14.28 -1.93
CA TYR A 441 -26.96 -13.70 -2.04
C TYR A 441 -27.16 -12.69 -0.92
N LEU A 442 -27.71 -11.52 -1.29
CA LEU A 442 -28.10 -10.47 -0.36
C LEU A 442 -29.59 -10.21 -0.48
N THR A 443 -30.24 -9.93 0.64
CA THR A 443 -31.61 -9.41 0.62
C THR A 443 -31.61 -8.00 0.01
N GLY A 444 -32.73 -7.56 -0.54
CA GLY A 444 -32.85 -6.19 -1.07
C GLY A 444 -32.54 -5.13 -0.01
N LYS A 445 -32.89 -5.36 1.25
CA LYS A 445 -32.52 -4.48 2.37
C LYS A 445 -31.01 -4.41 2.58
N GLU A 446 -30.30 -5.52 2.44
CA GLU A 446 -28.83 -5.57 2.54
C GLU A 446 -28.16 -4.89 1.35
N LEU A 447 -28.69 -5.04 0.13
CA LEU A 447 -28.21 -4.28 -1.04
C LEU A 447 -28.33 -2.77 -0.84
N LYS A 448 -29.46 -2.30 -0.29
CA LYS A 448 -29.62 -0.88 0.09
C LYS A 448 -28.61 -0.46 1.17
N THR A 449 -28.24 -1.39 2.04
CA THR A 449 -27.24 -1.16 3.09
C THR A 449 -25.83 -1.08 2.52
N VAL A 450 -25.48 -1.85 1.47
CA VAL A 450 -24.20 -1.70 0.74
C VAL A 450 -24.03 -0.26 0.23
N ALA A 451 -25.05 0.33 -0.38
CA ALA A 451 -25.01 1.73 -0.84
C ALA A 451 -24.84 2.72 0.34
N GLU A 452 -25.46 2.44 1.49
CA GLU A 452 -25.35 3.30 2.67
C GLU A 452 -23.98 3.18 3.35
N VAL A 453 -23.38 1.99 3.35
CA VAL A 453 -21.99 1.76 3.78
C VAL A 453 -21.04 2.60 2.93
N ASP A 454 -21.13 2.53 1.60
CA ASP A 454 -20.32 3.38 0.73
C ASP A 454 -20.54 4.87 1.04
N ALA A 455 -21.79 5.32 1.08
CA ALA A 455 -22.11 6.73 1.30
C ALA A 455 -21.59 7.28 2.64
N SER A 456 -21.60 6.44 3.69
CA SER A 456 -21.34 6.86 5.07
C SER A 456 -19.94 6.54 5.59
N ILE A 457 -19.34 5.42 5.18
CA ILE A 457 -18.05 4.94 5.68
C ILE A 457 -16.89 5.42 4.80
N ALA A 458 -17.04 5.44 3.47
CA ALA A 458 -15.97 5.83 2.56
C ALA A 458 -15.32 7.20 2.89
N PRO A 459 -16.06 8.24 3.34
CA PRO A 459 -15.45 9.52 3.73
C PRO A 459 -14.56 9.48 4.98
N ILE A 460 -14.64 8.41 5.77
CA ILE A 460 -13.86 8.22 7.01
C ILE A 460 -12.79 7.13 6.81
N MET A 461 -13.01 6.23 5.85
CA MET A 461 -12.13 5.13 5.50
C MET A 461 -12.17 4.94 3.97
N ASP A 462 -11.27 5.62 3.26
CA ASP A 462 -11.28 5.74 1.79
C ASP A 462 -11.17 4.37 1.09
N VAL A 463 -10.44 3.43 1.66
CA VAL A 463 -10.30 2.04 1.19
C VAL A 463 -11.64 1.30 1.09
N ALA A 464 -12.66 1.77 1.82
CA ALA A 464 -14.02 1.21 1.82
C ALA A 464 -14.94 1.79 0.75
N GLN A 465 -14.48 2.73 -0.08
CA GLN A 465 -15.27 3.21 -1.22
C GLN A 465 -15.54 2.05 -2.18
N LEU A 466 -16.80 1.86 -2.57
CA LEU A 466 -17.26 0.75 -3.39
C LEU A 466 -17.57 1.21 -4.81
N TYR A 467 -17.08 0.49 -5.80
CA TYR A 467 -17.48 0.60 -7.20
C TYR A 467 -18.38 -0.58 -7.54
N ILE A 468 -19.53 -0.30 -8.13
CA ILE A 468 -20.62 -1.27 -8.21
C ILE A 468 -21.19 -1.31 -9.63
N SER A 469 -21.36 -2.53 -10.16
CA SER A 469 -22.17 -2.79 -11.36
C SER A 469 -23.54 -3.31 -10.96
N GLY A 470 -24.58 -2.98 -11.73
CA GLY A 470 -25.96 -3.45 -11.53
C GLY A 470 -26.79 -2.71 -10.46
N LEU A 471 -26.14 -2.09 -9.46
CA LEU A 471 -26.78 -1.29 -8.41
C LEU A 471 -26.47 0.20 -8.60
N ASN A 472 -27.52 1.01 -8.78
CA ASN A 472 -27.40 2.46 -8.91
C ASN A 472 -27.90 3.15 -7.65
N PHE A 473 -27.23 4.23 -7.23
CA PHE A 473 -27.69 5.03 -6.11
C PHE A 473 -27.31 6.50 -6.19
N THR A 474 -28.14 7.33 -5.54
CA THR A 474 -27.86 8.75 -5.30
C THR A 474 -27.68 8.97 -3.81
N PHE A 475 -26.62 9.66 -3.40
CA PHE A 475 -26.39 10.01 -2.00
C PHE A 475 -26.06 11.49 -1.83
N ASN A 476 -26.31 12.02 -0.64
CA ASN A 476 -25.96 13.38 -0.29
C ASN A 476 -25.00 13.40 0.91
N PRO A 477 -23.75 13.88 0.74
CA PRO A 477 -22.73 13.82 1.78
C PRO A 477 -23.06 14.71 2.99
N ASN A 478 -23.97 15.68 2.84
CA ASN A 478 -24.41 16.59 3.90
C ASN A 478 -25.53 15.99 4.77
N ARG A 479 -26.07 14.82 4.41
CA ARG A 479 -27.06 14.12 5.23
C ARG A 479 -26.37 13.41 6.42
N LEU A 480 -27.19 13.08 7.41
CA LEU A 480 -26.76 12.35 8.60
C LEU A 480 -26.09 11.02 8.19
N ILE A 481 -24.98 10.67 8.86
CA ILE A 481 -24.32 9.38 8.70
C ILE A 481 -25.32 8.23 8.88
N PHE A 482 -25.19 7.19 8.07
CA PHE A 482 -26.12 6.07 7.92
C PHE A 482 -27.52 6.46 7.45
N ASN A 483 -27.70 7.63 6.83
CA ASN A 483 -28.91 8.06 6.14
C ASN A 483 -28.57 9.00 4.97
N LYS A 484 -27.45 8.74 4.28
CA LYS A 484 -26.97 9.57 3.18
C LYS A 484 -27.58 9.20 1.85
N VAL A 485 -27.94 7.94 1.65
CA VAL A 485 -28.57 7.47 0.40
C VAL A 485 -29.99 8.04 0.28
N ILE A 486 -30.30 8.60 -0.88
CA ILE A 486 -31.60 9.23 -1.23
C ILE A 486 -32.45 8.27 -2.05
N ASP A 487 -31.81 7.57 -2.98
CA ASP A 487 -32.45 6.69 -3.96
C ASP A 487 -31.47 5.56 -4.29
N VAL A 488 -32.00 4.35 -4.46
CA VAL A 488 -31.21 3.15 -4.76
C VAL A 488 -32.10 2.17 -5.51
N TYR A 489 -31.61 1.69 -6.65
CA TYR A 489 -32.35 0.84 -7.58
C TYR A 489 -31.41 -0.08 -8.34
N LEU A 490 -31.94 -1.15 -8.91
CA LEU A 490 -31.19 -2.03 -9.81
C LEU A 490 -31.43 -1.62 -11.26
N VAL A 491 -30.51 -2.03 -12.13
CA VAL A 491 -30.69 -1.91 -13.59
C VAL A 491 -30.98 -3.31 -14.15
N GLY A 492 -32.02 -3.41 -14.98
CA GLY A 492 -32.38 -4.63 -15.72
C GLY A 492 -31.45 -4.86 -16.91
N GLU A 493 -31.52 -6.04 -17.53
CA GLU A 493 -30.67 -6.36 -18.69
C GLU A 493 -30.95 -5.47 -19.92
N ASP A 494 -32.15 -4.90 -20.00
CA ASP A 494 -32.57 -3.93 -21.02
C ASP A 494 -32.17 -2.48 -20.67
N GLY A 495 -31.48 -2.26 -19.56
CA GLY A 495 -31.12 -0.94 -19.04
C GLY A 495 -32.25 -0.25 -18.27
N ALA A 496 -33.40 -0.89 -18.07
CA ALA A 496 -34.51 -0.29 -17.33
C ALA A 496 -34.26 -0.25 -15.82
N ARG A 497 -34.80 0.77 -15.16
CA ARG A 497 -34.81 0.85 -13.69
C ARG A 497 -35.72 -0.22 -13.09
N GLU A 498 -35.19 -0.97 -12.14
CA GLU A 498 -35.92 -1.95 -11.33
C GLU A 498 -35.86 -1.57 -9.84
N GLU A 499 -37.02 -1.51 -9.18
CA GLU A 499 -37.10 -1.21 -7.75
C GLU A 499 -36.70 -2.42 -6.90
N ILE A 500 -36.00 -2.17 -5.79
CA ILE A 500 -35.50 -3.22 -4.91
C ILE A 500 -36.55 -3.58 -3.87
N GLU A 501 -37.03 -4.83 -3.93
CA GLU A 501 -37.86 -5.47 -2.90
C GLU A 501 -37.02 -5.93 -1.70
N ASP A 502 -37.36 -5.46 -0.49
CA ASP A 502 -36.52 -5.60 0.71
C ASP A 502 -36.19 -7.05 1.10
N ASP A 503 -37.17 -7.96 1.01
CA ASP A 503 -37.04 -9.34 1.50
C ASP A 503 -36.64 -10.34 0.39
N LYS A 504 -36.54 -9.88 -0.87
CA LYS A 504 -36.11 -10.71 -1.99
C LYS A 504 -34.60 -10.93 -1.94
N LEU A 505 -34.15 -12.15 -2.23
CA LEU A 505 -32.73 -12.48 -2.40
C LEU A 505 -32.27 -12.13 -3.82
N TYR A 506 -31.11 -11.50 -3.90
CA TYR A 506 -30.44 -11.12 -5.14
C TYR A 506 -29.03 -11.69 -5.13
N ARG A 507 -28.66 -12.33 -6.24
CA ARG A 507 -27.31 -12.86 -6.44
C ARG A 507 -26.32 -11.72 -6.68
N VAL A 508 -25.21 -11.74 -5.96
CA VAL A 508 -24.15 -10.72 -5.96
C VAL A 508 -22.81 -11.41 -6.12
N VAL A 509 -21.94 -10.83 -6.95
CA VAL A 509 -20.55 -11.26 -7.11
C VAL A 509 -19.60 -10.24 -6.48
N ALA A 510 -18.55 -10.72 -5.85
CA ALA A 510 -17.48 -9.89 -5.33
C ALA A 510 -16.19 -10.72 -5.23
N GLY A 511 -15.06 -10.06 -5.00
CA GLY A 511 -13.86 -10.74 -4.52
C GLY A 511 -14.06 -11.40 -3.15
N LEU A 512 -13.36 -12.49 -2.88
CA LEU A 512 -13.40 -13.20 -1.60
C LEU A 512 -13.19 -12.25 -0.41
N TYR A 513 -12.11 -11.46 -0.43
CA TYR A 513 -11.84 -10.46 0.60
C TYR A 513 -12.98 -9.45 0.76
N SER A 514 -13.49 -8.94 -0.37
CA SER A 514 -14.58 -7.97 -0.40
C SER A 514 -15.84 -8.50 0.28
N ALA A 515 -16.20 -9.76 0.02
CA ALA A 515 -17.36 -10.38 0.61
C ALA A 515 -17.19 -10.68 2.10
N GLN A 516 -15.99 -11.10 2.53
CA GLN A 516 -15.66 -11.23 3.96
C GLN A 516 -15.81 -9.88 4.67
N MET A 517 -15.36 -8.79 4.05
CA MET A 517 -15.49 -7.44 4.59
C MET A 517 -16.93 -6.93 4.70
N LEU A 518 -17.87 -7.48 3.92
CA LEU A 518 -19.29 -7.14 4.09
C LEU A 518 -19.83 -7.64 5.44
N SER A 519 -19.35 -8.76 5.96
CA SER A 519 -19.84 -9.35 7.21
C SER A 519 -19.48 -8.52 8.45
N ILE A 520 -18.32 -7.85 8.43
CA ILE A 520 -17.83 -7.02 9.55
C ILE A 520 -18.48 -5.62 9.63
N VAL A 521 -19.34 -5.25 8.67
CA VAL A 521 -20.08 -3.98 8.69
C VAL A 521 -20.90 -3.82 9.97
N GLY A 522 -21.42 -4.93 10.51
CA GLY A 522 -22.10 -4.98 11.80
C GLY A 522 -21.27 -4.35 12.92
N ASP A 523 -20.08 -4.88 13.12
CA ASP A 523 -19.19 -4.48 14.20
C ASP A 523 -18.71 -3.04 14.02
N LYS A 524 -18.34 -2.66 12.79
CA LYS A 524 -17.86 -1.31 12.47
C LYS A 524 -18.95 -0.23 12.54
N SER A 525 -20.22 -0.61 12.42
CA SER A 525 -21.36 0.31 12.54
C SER A 525 -22.01 0.32 13.92
N PHE A 526 -21.38 -0.30 14.94
CA PHE A 526 -21.97 -0.47 16.28
C PHE A 526 -23.33 -1.20 16.25
N GLY A 527 -23.50 -2.12 15.30
CA GLY A 527 -24.74 -2.87 15.05
C GLY A 527 -25.86 -2.07 14.37
N LEU A 528 -25.59 -0.84 13.91
CA LEU A 528 -26.59 0.00 13.24
C LEU A 528 -26.92 -0.48 11.82
N MET A 529 -25.95 -1.09 11.15
CA MET A 529 -26.08 -1.70 9.83
C MET A 529 -25.62 -3.15 9.92
N SER A 530 -26.19 -4.03 9.11
CA SER A 530 -25.77 -5.42 9.04
C SER A 530 -25.96 -5.92 7.62
N ILE A 531 -24.93 -6.56 7.10
CA ILE A 531 -24.94 -7.25 5.82
C ILE A 531 -24.49 -8.67 6.13
N VAL A 532 -25.38 -9.64 5.92
CA VAL A 532 -25.08 -11.04 6.15
C VAL A 532 -25.14 -11.74 4.80
N PRO A 533 -24.00 -12.00 4.13
CA PRO A 533 -23.99 -12.82 2.92
C PRO A 533 -24.66 -14.17 3.15
N LYS A 534 -25.46 -14.62 2.17
CA LYS A 534 -26.25 -15.86 2.22
C LYS A 534 -25.97 -16.76 1.03
N ASP A 535 -26.28 -18.04 1.19
CA ASP A 535 -26.44 -18.96 0.08
C ASP A 535 -27.74 -18.68 -0.70
N LYS A 536 -27.97 -19.43 -1.78
CA LYS A 536 -29.16 -19.31 -2.63
C LYS A 536 -30.48 -19.60 -1.90
N ASP A 537 -30.41 -20.37 -0.82
CA ASP A 537 -31.57 -20.80 -0.01
C ASP A 537 -31.84 -19.79 1.13
N GLY A 538 -30.99 -18.77 1.27
CA GLY A 538 -31.12 -17.70 2.25
C GLY A 538 -30.44 -17.98 3.60
N ASN A 539 -29.64 -19.05 3.70
CA ASN A 539 -28.89 -19.34 4.92
C ASN A 539 -27.61 -18.49 4.96
N PRO A 540 -27.25 -17.90 6.11
CA PRO A 540 -25.98 -17.19 6.27
C PRO A 540 -24.78 -18.05 5.89
N ILE A 541 -23.82 -17.44 5.18
CA ILE A 541 -22.54 -18.08 4.84
C ILE A 541 -21.57 -17.88 6.00
N GLU A 542 -21.01 -18.97 6.51
CA GLU A 542 -19.93 -18.94 7.50
C GLU A 542 -18.56 -19.13 6.85
N ASN A 543 -18.46 -20.03 5.88
CA ASN A 543 -17.23 -20.30 5.13
C ASN A 543 -17.36 -19.78 3.70
N PHE A 544 -16.70 -18.65 3.41
CA PHE A 544 -16.75 -18.03 2.08
C PHE A 544 -15.99 -18.82 1.01
N ASP A 545 -15.04 -19.67 1.41
CA ASP A 545 -14.21 -20.46 0.49
C ASP A 545 -15.06 -21.46 -0.30
N ASP A 546 -16.14 -21.98 0.30
CA ASP A 546 -17.08 -22.90 -0.34
C ASP A 546 -17.93 -22.25 -1.45
N HIS A 547 -17.87 -20.91 -1.55
CA HIS A 547 -18.62 -20.11 -2.53
C HIS A 547 -17.73 -19.49 -3.62
N VAL A 548 -16.46 -19.89 -3.67
CA VAL A 548 -15.53 -19.53 -4.75
C VAL A 548 -16.03 -20.06 -6.09
N ILE A 549 -16.02 -19.18 -7.09
CA ILE A 549 -16.44 -19.51 -8.45
C ILE A 549 -15.26 -20.22 -9.13
N MET A 550 -15.55 -21.41 -9.67
CA MET A 550 -14.59 -22.27 -10.33
C MET A 550 -14.85 -22.30 -11.84
N ALA A 551 -13.79 -22.30 -12.64
CA ALA A 551 -13.82 -22.55 -14.08
C ALA A 551 -12.72 -23.54 -14.45
N ASP A 552 -13.05 -24.60 -15.17
CA ASP A 552 -12.11 -25.63 -15.62
C ASP A 552 -11.20 -26.21 -14.51
N GLY A 553 -11.72 -26.29 -13.28
CA GLY A 553 -10.98 -26.80 -12.12
C GLY A 553 -10.06 -25.79 -11.43
N HIS A 554 -10.11 -24.52 -11.82
CA HIS A 554 -9.36 -23.42 -11.23
C HIS A 554 -10.28 -22.34 -10.67
N GLU A 555 -9.80 -21.63 -9.65
CA GLU A 555 -10.53 -20.47 -9.14
C GLU A 555 -10.54 -19.34 -10.16
N VAL A 556 -11.70 -18.69 -10.34
CA VAL A 556 -11.83 -17.51 -11.20
C VAL A 556 -11.25 -16.31 -10.45
N LYS A 557 -10.02 -15.91 -10.79
CA LYS A 557 -9.34 -14.78 -10.15
C LYS A 557 -9.88 -13.43 -10.64
N GLU A 558 -9.89 -12.41 -9.76
CA GLU A 558 -10.36 -11.06 -10.08
C GLU A 558 -9.64 -10.46 -11.30
N TRP A 559 -8.30 -10.51 -11.32
CA TRP A 559 -7.50 -10.01 -12.44
C TRP A 559 -7.80 -10.80 -13.72
N TRP A 560 -8.01 -12.11 -13.62
CA TRP A 560 -8.27 -12.96 -14.77
C TRP A 560 -9.65 -12.65 -15.36
N ALA A 561 -10.66 -12.37 -14.52
CA ALA A 561 -11.97 -11.90 -14.97
C ALA A 561 -11.88 -10.56 -15.72
N LEU A 562 -11.05 -9.63 -15.23
CA LEU A 562 -10.75 -8.38 -15.94
C LEU A 562 -10.06 -8.63 -17.29
N ALA A 563 -9.06 -9.51 -17.33
CA ALA A 563 -8.35 -9.85 -18.56
C ALA A 563 -9.28 -10.52 -19.59
N TYR A 564 -10.11 -11.46 -19.13
CA TYR A 564 -11.08 -12.17 -19.94
C TYR A 564 -12.12 -11.20 -20.53
N TYR A 565 -12.57 -10.23 -19.75
CA TYR A 565 -13.49 -9.19 -20.21
C TYR A 565 -12.86 -8.26 -21.25
N LEU A 566 -11.63 -7.79 -21.03
CA LEU A 566 -10.91 -6.94 -21.98
C LEU A 566 -10.74 -7.62 -23.35
N LYS A 567 -10.42 -8.93 -23.37
CA LYS A 567 -10.31 -9.72 -24.61
C LYS A 567 -11.62 -9.86 -25.38
N SER A 568 -12.76 -9.66 -24.71
CA SER A 568 -14.09 -9.83 -25.28
C SER A 568 -14.56 -8.65 -26.15
N PHE A 569 -13.92 -7.50 -26.01
CA PHE A 569 -14.36 -6.29 -26.70
C PHE A 569 -14.20 -6.38 -28.22
N ASP A 570 -15.01 -5.57 -28.91
CA ASP A 570 -14.93 -5.41 -30.34
C ASP A 570 -13.53 -4.98 -30.77
N LYS A 571 -13.05 -5.59 -31.84
CA LYS A 571 -11.69 -5.34 -32.35
C LYS A 571 -11.67 -4.14 -33.28
N VAL A 572 -10.70 -3.25 -33.05
CA VAL A 572 -10.31 -2.19 -33.98
C VAL A 572 -8.88 -2.49 -34.43
N ASP A 573 -8.67 -2.55 -35.74
CA ASP A 573 -7.38 -2.92 -36.34
C ASP A 573 -6.80 -4.25 -35.81
N GLY A 574 -7.67 -5.20 -35.47
CA GLY A 574 -7.30 -6.54 -35.01
C GLY A 574 -7.06 -6.70 -33.50
N VAL A 575 -7.10 -5.61 -32.73
CA VAL A 575 -6.92 -5.61 -31.27
C VAL A 575 -8.24 -5.24 -30.59
N PRO A 576 -8.68 -5.94 -29.52
CA PRO A 576 -9.86 -5.52 -28.74
C PRO A 576 -9.69 -4.07 -28.27
N GLN A 577 -10.72 -3.23 -28.42
CA GLN A 577 -10.64 -1.84 -28.01
C GLN A 577 -11.57 -1.57 -26.83
N VAL A 578 -11.05 -0.93 -25.78
CA VAL A 578 -11.87 -0.48 -24.66
C VAL A 578 -12.93 0.50 -25.19
N PRO A 579 -14.23 0.24 -24.96
CA PRO A 579 -15.31 1.11 -25.45
C PRO A 579 -15.25 2.51 -24.85
N ASP A 580 -15.65 3.52 -25.63
CA ASP A 580 -15.81 4.91 -25.16
C ASP A 580 -16.79 5.03 -23.98
N TYR A 581 -17.65 4.02 -23.78
CA TYR A 581 -18.50 3.88 -22.59
C TYR A 581 -17.70 4.02 -21.28
N TYR A 582 -16.45 3.57 -21.23
CA TYR A 582 -15.58 3.69 -20.05
C TYR A 582 -14.75 4.98 -19.99
N SER A 583 -14.95 5.91 -20.93
CA SER A 583 -14.24 7.21 -20.92
C SER A 583 -14.85 8.23 -19.94
N GLU A 584 -16.10 8.02 -19.53
CA GLU A 584 -16.84 8.89 -18.60
C GLU A 584 -17.70 8.09 -17.61
N PRO A 585 -18.00 8.63 -16.41
CA PRO A 585 -18.92 8.01 -15.46
C PRO A 585 -20.32 7.76 -16.05
N GLN A 586 -20.98 6.66 -15.68
CA GLN A 586 -22.23 6.21 -16.29
C GLN A 586 -23.49 6.50 -15.43
N GLY A 587 -23.33 7.25 -14.35
CA GLY A 587 -24.43 7.63 -13.46
C GLY A 587 -24.84 6.51 -12.51
N ARG A 588 -23.98 5.51 -12.27
CA ARG A 588 -24.21 4.44 -11.29
C ARG A 588 -24.16 4.97 -9.86
N LYS A 589 -23.32 5.98 -9.61
CA LYS A 589 -23.20 6.65 -8.31
C LYS A 589 -23.27 8.16 -8.46
N VAL A 590 -24.38 8.75 -8.01
CA VAL A 590 -24.64 10.19 -8.15
C VAL A 590 -24.51 10.91 -6.80
N VAL A 591 -23.70 11.98 -6.77
CA VAL A 591 -23.52 12.83 -5.58
C VAL A 591 -24.46 14.04 -5.64
N ASP A 592 -25.43 14.13 -4.74
CA ASP A 592 -26.27 15.32 -4.53
C ASP A 592 -25.66 16.21 -3.43
N ASN A 593 -25.08 17.34 -3.82
CA ASN A 593 -24.46 18.30 -2.89
C ASN A 593 -25.44 19.33 -2.30
N SER A 594 -26.76 19.16 -2.47
CA SER A 594 -27.76 20.08 -1.95
C SER A 594 -27.68 20.21 -0.42
N LYS A 595 -27.60 21.44 0.07
CA LYS A 595 -27.70 21.78 1.50
C LYS A 595 -29.11 22.24 1.90
N ASN A 596 -30.09 22.12 1.00
CA ASN A 596 -31.47 22.50 1.28
C ASN A 596 -32.08 21.55 2.33
N ILE A 597 -32.75 22.10 3.34
CA ILE A 597 -33.31 21.32 4.45
C ILE A 597 -34.30 20.24 3.99
N ILE A 598 -35.03 20.47 2.89
CA ILE A 598 -35.93 19.47 2.31
C ILE A 598 -35.13 18.30 1.74
N SER A 599 -34.03 18.57 1.02
CA SER A 599 -33.12 17.54 0.51
C SER A 599 -32.47 16.74 1.64
N LEU A 600 -32.09 17.41 2.74
CA LEU A 600 -31.45 16.76 3.88
C LEU A 600 -32.38 15.82 4.66
N LEU A 601 -33.68 16.08 4.63
CA LEU A 601 -34.71 15.34 5.37
C LEU A 601 -35.54 14.40 4.47
N LYS A 602 -35.24 14.32 3.17
CA LYS A 602 -35.99 13.51 2.20
C LYS A 602 -35.80 12.02 2.48
N ASN A 603 -36.89 11.24 2.48
CA ASN A 603 -36.88 9.78 2.64
C ASN A 603 -35.99 9.29 3.81
N PRO A 604 -36.27 9.68 5.06
CA PRO A 604 -35.45 9.27 6.19
C PRO A 604 -35.65 7.79 6.49
N ASN A 605 -34.56 7.07 6.72
CA ASN A 605 -34.62 5.68 7.19
C ASN A 605 -34.94 5.61 8.70
N LYS A 606 -35.06 4.38 9.23
CA LYS A 606 -35.41 4.15 10.65
C LYS A 606 -34.41 4.79 11.62
N ILE A 607 -33.12 4.79 11.29
CA ILE A 607 -32.05 5.39 12.11
C ILE A 607 -32.25 6.90 12.19
N ALA A 608 -32.46 7.56 11.06
CA ALA A 608 -32.70 9.00 11.00
C ALA A 608 -33.99 9.39 11.71
N LEU A 609 -35.09 8.65 11.51
CA LEU A 609 -36.35 8.91 12.21
C LEU A 609 -36.19 8.82 13.74
N MET A 610 -35.45 7.83 14.24
CA MET A 610 -35.16 7.69 15.66
C MET A 610 -34.37 8.90 16.18
N LEU A 611 -33.30 9.30 15.47
CA LEU A 611 -32.47 10.44 15.86
C LEU A 611 -33.23 11.76 15.78
N TYR A 612 -34.05 11.97 14.76
CA TYR A 612 -34.92 13.14 14.66
C TYR A 612 -35.92 13.18 15.82
N GLY A 613 -36.46 12.03 16.25
CA GLY A 613 -37.28 11.91 17.44
C GLY A 613 -36.55 12.33 18.73
N ILE A 614 -35.31 11.86 18.92
CA ILE A 614 -34.46 12.22 20.07
C ILE A 614 -34.18 13.72 20.08
N ILE A 615 -33.78 14.29 18.93
CA ILE A 615 -33.52 15.72 18.77
C ILE A 615 -34.80 16.53 19.08
N LEU A 616 -35.95 16.09 18.59
CA LEU A 616 -37.23 16.75 18.86
C LEU A 616 -37.56 16.76 20.37
N VAL A 617 -37.36 15.63 21.06
CA VAL A 617 -37.57 15.52 22.52
C VAL A 617 -36.63 16.45 23.28
N LEU A 618 -35.35 16.52 22.88
CA LEU A 618 -34.37 17.46 23.43
C LEU A 618 -34.80 18.91 23.25
N ILE A 619 -35.21 19.31 22.05
CA ILE A 619 -35.70 20.65 21.74
C ILE A 619 -36.92 20.99 22.60
N VAL A 620 -37.91 20.08 22.68
CA VAL A 620 -39.12 20.28 23.49
C VAL A 620 -38.75 20.42 24.98
N THR A 621 -37.80 19.63 25.47
CA THR A 621 -37.32 19.68 26.85
C THR A 621 -36.63 21.00 27.16
N ILE A 622 -35.74 21.46 26.27
CA ILE A 622 -35.05 22.75 26.37
C ILE A 622 -36.08 23.90 26.38
N VAL A 623 -37.05 23.88 25.45
CA VAL A 623 -38.12 24.88 25.40
C VAL A 623 -38.94 24.87 26.70
N PHE A 624 -39.24 23.70 27.25
CA PHE A 624 -39.96 23.56 28.52
C PHE A 624 -39.15 24.10 29.71
N ILE A 625 -37.85 23.80 29.77
CA ILE A 625 -36.93 24.32 30.79
C ILE A 625 -36.85 25.85 30.70
N ILE A 626 -36.63 26.42 29.50
CA ILE A 626 -36.59 27.87 29.28
C ILE A 626 -37.92 28.51 29.70
N ARG A 627 -39.06 27.92 29.34
CA ARG A 627 -40.39 28.41 29.70
C ARG A 627 -40.60 28.35 31.22
N THR A 628 -40.14 27.31 31.89
CA THR A 628 -40.21 27.14 33.34
C THR A 628 -39.31 28.14 34.09
N ILE A 629 -38.08 28.34 33.62
CA ILE A 629 -37.16 29.35 34.15
C ILE A 629 -37.76 30.76 33.97
N ARG A 630 -38.29 31.08 32.78
CA ARG A 630 -38.97 32.36 32.52
C ARG A 630 -40.17 32.56 33.45
N ARG A 631 -41.01 31.54 33.66
CA ARG A 631 -42.14 31.58 34.61
C ARG A 631 -41.66 31.78 36.06
N ARG A 632 -40.61 31.08 36.49
CA ARG A 632 -40.02 31.24 37.84
C ARG A 632 -39.41 32.64 38.05
N ARG A 633 -38.70 33.19 37.05
CA ARG A 633 -38.18 34.57 37.08
C ARG A 633 -39.30 35.61 37.15
N LYS A 634 -40.38 35.43 36.38
CA LYS A 634 -41.55 36.32 36.42
C LYS A 634 -42.24 36.28 37.80
N ARG A 635 -42.37 35.10 38.41
CA ARG A 635 -42.90 34.95 39.78
C ARG A 635 -41.99 35.54 40.86
N ARG A 636 -40.65 35.43 40.73
CA ARG A 636 -39.71 36.09 41.64
C ARG A 636 -39.76 37.61 41.53
N LYS A 637 -39.83 38.19 40.32
CA LYS A 637 -40.03 39.65 40.14
C LYS A 637 -41.33 40.16 40.76
N SER A 638 -42.40 39.37 40.74
CA SER A 638 -43.67 39.72 41.38
C SER A 638 -43.64 39.66 42.92
N LYS A 639 -42.63 39.01 43.53
CA LYS A 639 -42.47 38.87 44.98
C LYS A 639 -41.66 39.99 45.63
N TYR A 640 -41.12 40.92 44.83
CA TYR A 640 -40.41 42.14 45.27
C TYR A 640 -41.21 43.43 44.98
N ILE A 641 -42.50 43.30 44.65
CA ILE A 641 -43.44 44.43 44.46
C ILE A 641 -44.65 44.25 45.40
N LEU A 642 -44.40 43.78 46.62
CA LEU A 642 -45.37 43.79 47.72
C LEU A 642 -44.68 44.31 48.97
#